data_AF-A0A0F4L266-F1
#
_entry.id   AF-A0A0F4L266-F1
#
_cell.length_a   1.000
_cell.length_b   1.000
_cell.length_c   1.000
_cell.angle_alpha   90.00
_cell.angle_beta   90.00
_cell.angle_gamma   90.00
#
_symmetry.space_group_name_H-M   'P 1'
#
loop_
_entity.id
_entity.type
_entity.pdbx_description
1 polymer ?
#
loop_
_entity_poly.entity_id
_entity_poly.type
_entity_poly.pdbx_seq_one_letter_code
_entity_poly.pdbx_strand_id
1 'polypeptide(L)'
;MTLAPPATRGIRFSQVSAGKNHSLALGSDGNLYTWGYNRNGQLGRKLAILADNRPGIVTIPGNAHHTFVSVSAAGAYCLAIDKDGNLYSWGDNQDGQLGRDTGGASTDQPGQVKAPAGVKFTQAIAGNGFSMAFGSDGNLYSWGDNEYGELGRPTDADNNVPVGVAGKPLDAKPGFTWTQASAGMNHTLALGSDGKLYSWGSNDYDQLGRDIGSSSTSQPDQVETPAGVTFTQAVAGMFHSMAIDQKGEMYSWGNNDCKQLGRDTDSIPRNKPGLVGIPEGTQIVKAYGGYWFSMAMDTDGNLYTWGFNDAGELGRTASGSVMQPGKVAMPTNITASQAVVGNFHCLAIGSDGNLYTWGLNNGGQIGRGTIGNDAYSPGQMTFPASPILTSVTFDETAITEATFNIDGTWTFATPQHAEGWVPITVTWRLSAPQPDQTVYLGYTYIGTPRTVTFDPANGSAANSETVNDGYQVKRPADPIRNDYRFDGWFLKDANGNSKIAYDFSQPVTADITLVAHWSPADNGAWSINPVKGSSMGGQQVTITPPKISRGIRFNQVSAGGYQAGDFHGFSVGVASDGNAYAWGSNQHGQLGQGTANSTTQKRPVKVPLPDGVAAGFTYTQAVAGGYHVLAVGSDGIVYSWGANDHGQLGDGTTASHSKPQPVKGPDGQPFKAVQVSAGAYDSAAIDQQGRVYTWGSENNNYTAYSTSKLAPALAKDPKGSGLGLHAAQVSLGWSFIMAKDTDGSLYTWGYDNYGQLGNGAATGEYSTTYAADPAPVPDPEDTSKTFKAAQISAGANHALAISQDGTAWAWGYNDHGQLGDGTTTSRPSPKQIPDPTNTSQAFQAAWISAGVHHSLAVNQNGAAWAWGWNTDGQLGNGTTSDQPSPTRVSPPAGQGKAGSGLTAARASAGRNHTLAIGQDGNAYAWGDNQYNQLGVEQSLTQSSTPALVAFNPVLLITGVSFDQTAVGTLQQNSDGSVSLATPAHNPGQADVIVDWTLGGIAQTQAHLTYTYEGILPHAGSSGIMILLAAGMLAAACAAAAGRHRREVRSLQV
;
A
#
# COMPACT_ATOMS: atom_id res chain seq x y z
N MET A 1 9.39 19.46 -12.12
CA MET A 1 8.70 18.83 -10.97
C MET A 1 8.31 19.91 -9.98
N THR A 2 7.18 19.75 -9.28
CA THR A 2 6.73 20.70 -8.24
C THR A 2 6.67 19.99 -6.90
N LEU A 3 7.37 20.53 -5.91
CA LEU A 3 7.38 20.06 -4.52
C LEU A 3 6.50 21.01 -3.70
N ALA A 4 5.45 20.49 -3.09
CA ALA A 4 4.67 21.25 -2.13
C ALA A 4 5.33 21.17 -0.74
N PRO A 5 5.32 22.25 0.05
CA PRO A 5 5.70 22.16 1.45
C PRO A 5 4.81 21.15 2.18
N PRO A 6 5.27 20.59 3.31
CA PRO A 6 4.36 19.93 4.23
C PRO A 6 3.16 20.84 4.42
N ALA A 7 1.95 20.30 4.31
CA ALA A 7 0.74 21.09 4.55
C ALA A 7 0.88 21.71 5.94
N THR A 8 1.19 23.00 6.01
CA THR A 8 1.12 23.73 7.25
C THR A 8 -0.36 23.79 7.56
N ARG A 9 -0.87 22.80 8.30
CA ARG A 9 -1.96 23.07 9.22
C ARG A 9 -1.38 24.11 10.17
N GLY A 10 -1.46 25.37 9.74
CA GLY A 10 -0.97 26.51 10.49
C GLY A 10 -1.56 26.36 11.88
N ILE A 11 -0.70 26.24 12.87
CA ILE A 11 -1.08 25.99 14.25
C ILE A 11 -2.17 27.00 14.59
N ARG A 12 -3.39 26.50 14.85
CA ARG A 12 -4.54 27.33 15.19
C ARG A 12 -4.52 27.50 16.69
N PHE A 13 -4.71 28.72 17.18
CA PHE A 13 -4.91 28.89 18.61
C PHE A 13 -6.31 28.41 18.97
N SER A 14 -6.40 27.57 19.99
CA SER A 14 -7.66 27.05 20.53
C SER A 14 -8.13 27.83 21.75
N GLN A 15 -7.20 28.51 22.43
CA GLN A 15 -7.47 29.43 23.54
C GLN A 15 -6.49 30.60 23.53
N VAL A 16 -6.96 31.76 23.97
CA VAL A 16 -6.16 32.96 24.21
C VAL A 16 -6.45 33.54 25.59
N SER A 17 -5.44 34.17 26.18
CA SER A 17 -5.53 34.95 27.42
C SER A 17 -4.59 36.16 27.34
N ALA A 18 -4.90 37.21 28.10
CA ALA A 18 -4.13 38.45 28.07
C ALA A 18 -3.89 38.97 29.48
N GLY A 19 -2.63 39.29 29.79
CA GLY A 19 -2.27 39.98 31.02
C GLY A 19 -2.16 41.49 30.82
N LYS A 20 -1.38 42.15 31.68
CA LYS A 20 -1.20 43.61 31.69
C LYS A 20 -0.66 44.14 30.36
N ASN A 21 0.47 43.61 29.91
CA ASN A 21 1.18 44.01 28.68
C ASN A 21 1.75 42.79 27.93
N HIS A 22 1.10 41.64 28.05
CA HIS A 22 1.53 40.41 27.39
C HIS A 22 0.32 39.55 27.04
N SER A 23 0.52 38.61 26.14
CA SER A 23 -0.51 37.68 25.69
C SER A 23 0.01 36.25 25.73
N LEU A 24 -0.93 35.33 25.92
CA LEU A 24 -0.72 33.90 26.04
C LEU A 24 -1.74 33.18 25.15
N ALA A 25 -1.31 32.16 24.44
CA ALA A 25 -2.19 31.33 23.64
C ALA A 25 -1.83 29.85 23.73
N LEU A 26 -2.84 29.00 23.56
CA LEU A 26 -2.71 27.56 23.42
C LEU A 26 -2.83 27.19 21.95
N GLY A 27 -1.79 26.56 21.39
CA GLY A 27 -1.78 26.07 20.01
C GLY A 27 -2.49 24.72 19.85
N SER A 28 -2.98 24.45 18.64
CA SER A 28 -3.56 23.15 18.26
C SER A 28 -2.56 21.99 18.31
N ASP A 29 -1.27 22.28 18.42
CA ASP A 29 -0.18 21.34 18.67
C ASP A 29 -0.03 20.96 20.16
N GLY A 30 -0.83 21.57 21.05
CA GLY A 30 -0.77 21.37 22.49
C GLY A 30 0.29 22.21 23.21
N ASN A 31 1.00 23.09 22.49
CA ASN A 31 2.05 23.95 23.05
C ASN A 31 1.51 25.31 23.48
N LEU A 32 2.22 25.95 24.41
CA LEU A 32 1.96 27.31 24.89
C LEU A 32 2.79 28.33 24.11
N TYR A 33 2.17 29.45 23.78
CA TYR A 33 2.78 30.55 23.02
C TYR A 33 2.60 31.87 23.77
N THR A 34 3.69 32.62 23.95
CA THR A 34 3.67 33.91 24.65
C THR A 34 4.35 35.01 23.84
N TRP A 35 3.86 36.24 23.98
CA TRP A 35 4.47 37.45 23.41
C TRP A 35 4.07 38.69 24.22
N GLY A 36 4.74 39.81 23.96
CA GLY A 36 4.59 41.06 24.67
C GLY A 36 5.75 41.36 25.61
N TYR A 37 5.48 42.10 26.68
CA TYR A 37 6.46 42.57 27.66
C TYR A 37 6.94 41.44 28.59
N ASN A 38 8.22 41.42 28.97
CA ASN A 38 8.84 40.30 29.70
C ASN A 38 9.69 40.68 30.94
N ARG A 39 9.49 41.87 31.54
CA ARG A 39 10.35 42.34 32.64
C ARG A 39 10.34 41.42 33.89
N ASN A 40 9.22 40.76 34.16
CA ASN A 40 9.03 39.89 35.32
C ASN A 40 9.11 38.40 34.93
N GLY A 41 9.50 38.08 33.69
CA GLY A 41 9.54 36.71 33.18
C GLY A 41 8.20 36.15 32.70
N GLN A 42 7.17 36.98 32.57
CA GLN A 42 5.80 36.56 32.21
C GLN A 42 5.67 35.84 30.86
N LEU A 43 6.67 35.94 29.98
CA LEU A 43 6.67 35.14 28.75
C LEU A 43 7.07 33.68 29.00
N GLY A 44 7.66 33.33 30.14
CA GLY A 44 8.06 31.94 30.43
C GLY A 44 9.18 31.43 29.51
N ARG A 45 9.93 32.35 28.91
CA ARG A 45 10.99 32.09 27.94
C ARG A 45 12.24 32.82 28.40
N LYS A 46 13.38 32.10 28.42
CA LYS A 46 14.69 32.66 28.76
C LYS A 46 15.19 33.55 27.63
N LEU A 47 14.78 34.81 27.64
CA LEU A 47 15.05 35.79 26.60
C LEU A 47 16.00 36.87 27.14
N ALA A 48 16.93 37.33 26.29
CA ALA A 48 17.78 38.50 26.58
C ALA A 48 17.06 39.84 26.32
N ILE A 49 15.80 39.81 25.87
CA ILE A 49 15.01 40.99 25.47
C ILE A 49 13.88 41.26 26.47
N LEU A 50 13.59 42.55 26.69
CA LEU A 50 12.55 43.01 27.62
C LEU A 50 11.13 42.90 27.06
N ALA A 51 10.99 42.64 25.76
CA ALA A 51 9.73 42.48 25.05
C ALA A 51 9.95 41.66 23.77
N ASP A 52 8.97 40.85 23.39
CA ASP A 52 8.94 40.10 22.13
C ASP A 52 7.62 40.41 21.40
N ASN A 53 7.70 40.86 20.15
CA ASN A 53 6.54 41.31 19.38
C ASN A 53 5.95 40.22 18.48
N ARG A 54 6.37 38.97 18.68
CA ARG A 54 5.86 37.80 17.98
C ARG A 54 5.62 36.64 18.96
N PRO A 55 4.61 35.78 18.71
CA PRO A 55 4.41 34.56 19.49
C PRO A 55 5.66 33.66 19.47
N GLY A 56 6.11 33.25 20.65
CA GLY A 56 7.17 32.25 20.81
C GLY A 56 6.75 31.12 21.75
N ILE A 57 7.26 29.92 21.50
CA ILE A 57 6.93 28.71 22.27
C ILE A 57 7.53 28.78 23.68
N VAL A 58 6.73 28.44 24.68
CA VAL A 58 7.15 28.27 26.08
C VAL A 58 7.63 26.85 26.30
N THR A 59 8.85 26.68 26.81
CA THR A 59 9.43 25.36 27.12
C THR A 59 9.34 25.08 28.61
N ILE A 60 8.78 23.92 28.97
CA ILE A 60 8.75 23.45 30.36
C ILE A 60 10.06 22.71 30.68
N PRO A 61 10.75 23.04 31.79
CA PRO A 61 11.93 22.30 32.21
C PRO A 61 11.61 20.82 32.51
N GLY A 62 12.37 19.87 31.95
CA GLY A 62 12.27 18.44 32.32
C GLY A 62 12.12 17.41 31.20
N ASN A 63 12.25 17.76 29.92
CA ASN A 63 12.26 16.85 28.75
C ASN A 63 11.03 15.93 28.56
N ALA A 64 9.96 16.05 29.36
CA ALA A 64 8.69 15.40 29.07
C ALA A 64 7.85 16.28 28.12
N HIS A 65 7.20 15.67 27.13
CA HIS A 65 6.24 16.38 26.28
C HIS A 65 4.97 16.65 27.08
N HIS A 66 4.65 17.92 27.31
CA HIS A 66 3.43 18.36 28.01
C HIS A 66 2.38 18.80 27.00
N THR A 67 1.13 18.37 27.18
CA THR A 67 0.00 18.83 26.36
C THR A 67 -0.90 19.68 27.23
N PHE A 68 -1.01 20.98 26.91
CA PHE A 68 -1.81 21.94 27.67
C PHE A 68 -3.26 22.00 27.19
N VAL A 69 -4.18 22.27 28.12
CA VAL A 69 -5.64 22.30 27.85
C VAL A 69 -6.34 23.55 28.37
N SER A 70 -5.69 24.33 29.25
CA SER A 70 -6.22 25.60 29.77
C SER A 70 -5.11 26.61 29.98
N VAL A 71 -5.39 27.88 29.66
CA VAL A 71 -4.50 29.01 29.94
C VAL A 71 -5.24 30.14 30.66
N SER A 72 -4.54 30.85 31.54
CA SER A 72 -5.03 32.07 32.17
C SER A 72 -3.87 33.01 32.45
N ALA A 73 -4.03 34.29 32.13
CA ALA A 73 -3.03 35.33 32.33
C ALA A 73 -3.72 36.59 32.83
N ALA A 74 -3.12 37.23 33.83
CA ALA A 74 -3.53 38.52 34.38
C ALA A 74 -2.30 39.16 35.04
N GLY A 75 -2.36 40.45 35.36
CA GLY A 75 -1.20 41.17 35.90
C GLY A 75 0.06 40.93 35.06
N ALA A 76 1.17 40.59 35.71
CA ALA A 76 2.43 40.26 35.05
C ALA A 76 2.85 38.79 35.22
N TYR A 77 1.90 37.85 35.14
CA TYR A 77 2.19 36.42 35.25
C TYR A 77 1.18 35.55 34.48
N CYS A 78 1.46 34.25 34.40
CA CYS A 78 0.68 33.27 33.65
C CYS A 78 0.44 32.00 34.47
N LEU A 79 -0.68 31.35 34.16
CA LEU A 79 -1.10 30.04 34.65
C LEU A 79 -1.47 29.15 33.45
N ALA A 80 -1.12 27.87 33.50
CA ALA A 80 -1.54 26.89 32.50
C ALA A 80 -1.79 25.52 33.13
N ILE A 81 -2.80 24.80 32.66
CA ILE A 81 -3.13 23.43 33.11
C ILE A 81 -2.86 22.44 31.98
N ASP A 82 -2.15 21.37 32.29
CA ASP A 82 -1.93 20.26 31.36
C ASP A 82 -3.11 19.27 31.33
N LYS A 83 -3.12 18.37 30.34
CA LYS A 83 -4.17 17.35 30.16
C LYS A 83 -4.34 16.42 31.38
N ASP A 84 -3.33 16.36 32.24
CA ASP A 84 -3.32 15.49 33.43
C ASP A 84 -3.82 16.23 34.68
N GLY A 85 -4.15 17.52 34.56
CA GLY A 85 -4.67 18.39 35.62
C GLY A 85 -3.58 19.05 36.47
N ASN A 86 -2.33 19.07 35.99
CA ASN A 86 -1.23 19.75 36.66
C ASN A 86 -1.22 21.24 36.28
N LEU A 87 -1.19 22.10 37.29
CA LEU A 87 -1.09 23.55 37.12
C LEU A 87 0.37 23.99 37.10
N TYR A 88 0.71 24.87 36.16
CA TYR A 88 2.02 25.50 36.00
C TYR A 88 1.88 27.02 36.10
N SER A 89 2.87 27.68 36.71
CA SER A 89 2.90 29.12 36.90
C SER A 89 4.29 29.72 36.65
N TRP A 90 4.32 30.94 36.10
CA TRP A 90 5.55 31.73 35.89
C TRP A 90 5.23 33.22 35.73
N GLY A 91 6.25 34.06 35.84
CA GLY A 91 6.14 35.51 35.80
C GLY A 91 6.34 36.14 37.18
N ASP A 92 5.60 37.20 37.46
CA ASP A 92 5.69 37.95 38.71
C ASP A 92 5.27 37.13 39.94
N ASN A 93 5.98 37.31 41.05
CA ASN A 93 5.69 36.60 42.30
C ASN A 93 5.88 37.45 43.57
N GLN A 94 5.76 38.77 43.46
CA GLN A 94 5.99 39.68 44.60
C GLN A 94 4.99 39.46 45.75
N ASP A 95 3.81 38.94 45.42
CA ASP A 95 2.68 38.74 46.34
C ASP A 95 2.37 37.24 46.53
N GLY A 96 3.21 36.34 46.01
CA GLY A 96 3.00 34.90 46.08
C GLY A 96 2.00 34.31 45.08
N GLN A 97 1.57 35.08 44.07
CA GLN A 97 0.58 34.71 43.05
C GLN A 97 0.94 33.46 42.24
N LEU A 98 2.21 33.03 42.21
CA LEU A 98 2.62 31.80 41.53
C LEU A 98 2.25 30.52 42.31
N GLY A 99 1.96 30.60 43.61
CA GLY A 99 1.47 29.45 44.40
C GLY A 99 2.50 28.35 44.64
N ARG A 100 3.78 28.63 44.40
CA ARG A 100 4.89 27.69 44.56
C ARG A 100 6.10 28.39 45.14
N ASP A 101 6.99 27.62 45.77
CA ASP A 101 8.22 28.17 46.32
C ASP A 101 9.19 28.58 45.20
N THR A 102 9.43 29.89 45.11
CA THR A 102 10.47 30.49 44.27
C THR A 102 11.45 31.33 45.09
N GLY A 103 11.43 31.19 46.43
CA GLY A 103 12.12 32.10 47.34
C GLY A 103 11.59 33.55 47.30
N GLY A 104 10.33 33.75 46.85
CA GLY A 104 9.70 35.06 46.70
C GLY A 104 10.10 35.84 45.44
N ALA A 105 10.88 35.24 44.54
CA ALA A 105 11.33 35.90 43.31
C ALA A 105 10.39 35.63 42.13
N SER A 106 10.19 36.64 41.27
CA SER A 106 9.61 36.48 39.93
C SER A 106 10.51 35.58 39.07
N THR A 107 9.94 34.83 38.13
CA THR A 107 10.66 33.80 37.37
C THR A 107 10.22 33.71 35.91
N ASP A 108 11.19 33.56 35.01
CA ASP A 108 10.97 33.30 33.59
C ASP A 108 10.84 31.81 33.23
N GLN A 109 10.86 30.93 34.24
CA GLN A 109 10.74 29.48 34.06
C GLN A 109 9.37 28.99 34.56
N PRO A 110 8.55 28.39 33.69
CA PRO A 110 7.38 27.62 34.09
C PRO A 110 7.73 26.55 35.13
N GLY A 111 6.96 26.51 36.21
CA GLY A 111 7.12 25.51 37.26
C GLY A 111 5.77 25.05 37.79
N GLN A 112 5.71 23.80 38.23
CA GLN A 112 4.47 23.18 38.69
C GLN A 112 4.05 23.75 40.06
N VAL A 113 2.77 24.05 40.19
CA VAL A 113 2.10 24.41 41.43
C VAL A 113 1.69 23.13 42.15
N LYS A 114 2.07 22.99 43.42
CA LYS A 114 1.76 21.79 44.20
C LYS A 114 0.28 21.78 44.56
N ALA A 115 -0.48 20.89 43.92
CA ALA A 115 -1.88 20.68 44.25
C ALA A 115 -2.04 20.05 45.66
N PRO A 116 -3.16 20.30 46.35
CA PRO A 116 -3.54 19.57 47.54
C PRO A 116 -3.59 18.05 47.28
N ALA A 117 -3.35 17.24 48.32
CA ALA A 117 -3.30 15.79 48.18
C ALA A 117 -4.61 15.23 47.61
N GLY A 118 -4.53 14.50 46.50
CA GLY A 118 -5.68 13.89 45.83
C GLY A 118 -6.50 14.83 44.93
N VAL A 119 -6.10 16.09 44.78
CA VAL A 119 -6.81 17.10 43.98
C VAL A 119 -6.07 17.37 42.68
N LYS A 120 -6.80 17.42 41.58
CA LYS A 120 -6.34 17.92 40.28
C LYS A 120 -7.02 19.24 39.97
N PHE A 121 -6.32 20.19 39.36
CA PHE A 121 -6.94 21.44 38.96
C PHE A 121 -7.64 21.28 37.61
N THR A 122 -8.82 21.87 37.48
CA THR A 122 -9.70 21.77 36.30
C THR A 122 -9.85 23.09 35.56
N GLN A 123 -9.68 24.20 36.27
CA GLN A 123 -9.68 25.56 35.71
C GLN A 123 -8.79 26.45 36.58
N ALA A 124 -8.01 27.32 35.94
CA ALA A 124 -7.18 28.33 36.60
C ALA A 124 -7.73 29.72 36.31
N ILE A 125 -7.63 30.61 37.29
CA ILE A 125 -8.07 32.00 37.23
C ILE A 125 -6.93 32.85 37.75
N ALA A 126 -6.43 33.75 36.92
CA ALA A 126 -5.41 34.72 37.31
C ALA A 126 -6.08 36.06 37.63
N GLY A 127 -5.75 36.66 38.77
CA GLY A 127 -6.07 38.02 39.16
C GLY A 127 -4.86 38.94 38.98
N ASN A 128 -4.89 40.16 39.51
CA ASN A 128 -3.74 41.06 39.36
C ASN A 128 -2.54 40.65 40.25
N GLY A 129 -2.80 40.34 41.52
CA GLY A 129 -1.80 39.92 42.52
C GLY A 129 -2.11 38.58 43.20
N PHE A 130 -3.17 37.89 42.78
CA PHE A 130 -3.62 36.64 43.39
C PHE A 130 -4.18 35.69 42.33
N SER A 131 -4.24 34.41 42.66
CA SER A 131 -4.67 33.33 41.77
C SER A 131 -5.73 32.46 42.43
N MET A 132 -6.55 31.83 41.60
CA MET A 132 -7.50 30.83 42.03
C MET A 132 -7.53 29.61 41.08
N ALA A 133 -8.00 28.48 41.58
CA ALA A 133 -8.26 27.31 40.74
C ALA A 133 -9.39 26.43 41.28
N PHE A 134 -10.16 25.84 40.37
CA PHE A 134 -11.15 24.82 40.71
C PHE A 134 -10.50 23.45 40.82
N GLY A 135 -10.68 22.79 41.96
CA GLY A 135 -10.22 21.42 42.19
C GLY A 135 -11.22 20.38 41.71
N SER A 136 -10.73 19.18 41.38
CA SER A 136 -11.53 18.00 41.04
C SER A 136 -12.43 17.52 42.18
N ASP A 137 -12.22 18.02 43.39
CA ASP A 137 -13.05 17.79 44.57
C ASP A 137 -14.21 18.79 44.71
N GLY A 138 -14.37 19.70 43.75
CA GLY A 138 -15.44 20.70 43.72
C GLY A 138 -15.16 21.94 44.56
N ASN A 139 -13.95 22.08 45.13
CA ASN A 139 -13.56 23.25 45.91
C ASN A 139 -12.89 24.32 45.03
N LEU A 140 -13.06 25.59 45.42
CA LEU A 140 -12.30 26.71 44.90
C LEU A 140 -11.08 26.91 45.80
N TYR A 141 -9.89 27.00 45.19
CA TYR A 141 -8.62 27.26 45.86
C TYR A 141 -8.14 28.66 45.52
N SER A 142 -7.51 29.34 46.48
CA SER A 142 -7.00 30.72 46.32
C SER A 142 -5.62 30.90 46.96
N TRP A 143 -4.77 31.75 46.39
CA TRP A 143 -3.44 32.08 46.92
C TRP A 143 -2.93 33.40 46.30
N GLY A 144 -1.93 34.01 46.93
CA GLY A 144 -1.35 35.31 46.56
C GLY A 144 -1.71 36.42 47.54
N ASP A 145 -1.82 37.64 47.01
CA ASP A 145 -2.24 38.86 47.72
C ASP A 145 -3.60 38.69 48.39
N ASN A 146 -3.73 39.19 49.62
CA ASN A 146 -4.96 39.17 50.39
C ASN A 146 -5.18 40.45 51.21
N GLU A 147 -4.50 41.55 50.89
CA GLU A 147 -4.57 42.81 51.65
C GLU A 147 -6.01 43.30 51.89
N TYR A 148 -6.92 43.03 50.94
CA TYR A 148 -8.34 43.44 51.01
C TYR A 148 -9.29 42.26 51.22
N GLY A 149 -8.78 41.06 51.47
CA GLY A 149 -9.56 39.84 51.69
C GLY A 149 -9.97 39.11 50.41
N GLU A 150 -9.37 39.43 49.26
CA GLU A 150 -9.68 38.87 47.92
C GLU A 150 -9.53 37.34 47.82
N LEU A 151 -8.83 36.68 48.76
CA LEU A 151 -8.74 35.22 48.81
C LEU A 151 -9.99 34.55 49.40
N GLY A 152 -10.93 35.30 49.97
CA GLY A 152 -12.24 34.80 50.46
C GLY A 152 -12.15 34.00 51.76
N ARG A 153 -11.34 34.48 52.72
CA ARG A 153 -11.04 33.77 53.98
C ARG A 153 -11.23 34.68 55.20
N PRO A 154 -11.43 34.11 56.41
CA PRO A 154 -11.56 34.90 57.64
C PRO A 154 -10.26 35.59 58.10
N THR A 155 -9.28 35.77 57.21
CA THR A 155 -8.00 36.45 57.45
C THR A 155 -7.70 37.35 56.25
N ASP A 156 -6.99 38.44 56.49
CA ASP A 156 -6.39 39.37 55.51
C ASP A 156 -4.90 39.07 55.25
N ALA A 157 -4.34 38.05 55.89
CA ALA A 157 -2.97 37.62 55.63
C ALA A 157 -2.82 36.97 54.24
N ASP A 158 -1.75 37.33 53.54
CA ASP A 158 -1.32 36.70 52.28
C ASP A 158 -1.10 35.20 52.45
N ASN A 159 -1.21 34.47 51.33
CA ASN A 159 -0.97 33.03 51.35
C ASN A 159 -0.36 32.54 50.04
N ASN A 160 0.89 32.08 50.09
CA ASN A 160 1.69 31.79 48.89
C ASN A 160 1.54 30.36 48.36
N VAL A 161 0.58 29.59 48.87
CA VAL A 161 0.30 28.20 48.46
C VAL A 161 -1.20 27.96 48.26
N PRO A 162 -1.62 27.10 47.32
CA PRO A 162 -3.04 26.81 47.12
C PRO A 162 -3.67 26.23 48.38
N VAL A 163 -4.68 26.93 48.90
CA VAL A 163 -5.48 26.48 50.04
C VAL A 163 -6.95 26.66 49.68
N GLY A 164 -7.82 25.80 50.20
CA GLY A 164 -9.25 25.90 49.92
C GLY A 164 -9.81 27.23 50.43
N VAL A 165 -10.74 27.82 49.68
CA VAL A 165 -11.54 28.96 50.17
C VAL A 165 -12.35 28.46 51.37
N ALA A 166 -11.98 28.91 52.57
CA ALA A 166 -12.68 28.53 53.81
C ALA A 166 -14.06 29.19 53.92
N GLY A 167 -14.27 30.34 53.26
CA GLY A 167 -15.55 31.06 53.25
C GLY A 167 -16.53 30.43 52.25
N LYS A 168 -17.38 29.51 52.72
CA LYS A 168 -18.71 29.41 52.12
C LYS A 168 -19.50 30.64 52.58
N PRO A 169 -20.48 31.13 51.79
CA PRO A 169 -21.42 32.13 52.30
C PRO A 169 -21.96 31.69 53.67
N LEU A 170 -22.15 32.62 54.60
CA LEU A 170 -22.57 32.30 55.98
C LEU A 170 -23.83 31.44 56.04
N ASP A 171 -24.73 31.60 55.06
CA ASP A 171 -26.00 30.88 54.94
C ASP A 171 -25.96 29.70 53.94
N ALA A 172 -24.77 29.25 53.53
CA ALA A 172 -24.63 28.19 52.54
C ALA A 172 -25.18 26.85 53.06
N LYS A 173 -26.05 26.21 52.27
CA LYS A 173 -26.59 24.88 52.57
C LYS A 173 -25.50 23.80 52.49
N PRO A 174 -25.63 22.68 53.22
CA PRO A 174 -24.77 21.51 53.02
C PRO A 174 -24.74 21.09 51.54
N GLY A 175 -23.55 20.86 51.00
CA GLY A 175 -23.36 20.54 49.57
C GLY A 175 -23.19 21.76 48.65
N PHE A 176 -23.16 22.99 49.16
CA PHE A 176 -22.82 24.17 48.36
C PHE A 176 -21.43 24.05 47.72
N THR A 177 -21.36 24.39 46.43
CA THR A 177 -20.15 24.46 45.60
C THR A 177 -20.16 25.74 44.78
N TRP A 178 -18.97 26.24 44.44
CA TRP A 178 -18.81 27.33 43.49
C TRP A 178 -18.88 26.78 42.06
N THR A 179 -19.60 27.44 41.16
CA THR A 179 -19.75 27.02 39.75
C THR A 179 -19.00 27.91 38.77
N GLN A 180 -18.71 29.15 39.17
CA GLN A 180 -17.88 30.09 38.44
C GLN A 180 -17.18 31.03 39.43
N ALA A 181 -15.97 31.46 39.10
CA ALA A 181 -15.31 32.58 39.77
C ALA A 181 -14.58 33.46 38.75
N SER A 182 -14.40 34.73 39.09
CA SER A 182 -13.68 35.72 38.30
C SER A 182 -12.93 36.67 39.23
N ALA A 183 -11.66 36.93 38.92
CA ALA A 183 -10.77 37.77 39.71
C ALA A 183 -10.53 39.12 39.02
N GLY A 184 -10.66 40.20 39.79
CA GLY A 184 -10.31 41.55 39.39
C GLY A 184 -8.93 41.97 39.90
N MET A 185 -8.77 43.27 40.19
CA MET A 185 -7.54 43.80 40.79
C MET A 185 -7.34 43.27 42.22
N ASN A 186 -8.29 43.55 43.11
CA ASN A 186 -8.28 43.15 44.52
C ASN A 186 -9.68 42.71 44.98
N HIS A 187 -10.50 42.16 44.07
CA HIS A 187 -11.83 41.66 44.40
C HIS A 187 -12.17 40.43 43.55
N THR A 188 -13.15 39.67 44.02
CA THR A 188 -13.58 38.43 43.38
C THR A 188 -15.10 38.40 43.30
N LEU A 189 -15.61 37.87 42.18
CA LEU A 189 -17.00 37.49 42.00
C LEU A 189 -17.10 35.98 41.83
N ALA A 190 -18.14 35.35 42.38
CA ALA A 190 -18.40 33.94 42.15
C ALA A 190 -19.90 33.59 42.15
N LEU A 191 -20.27 32.63 41.29
CA LEU A 191 -21.60 32.05 41.27
C LEU A 191 -21.62 30.77 42.10
N GLY A 192 -22.62 30.67 42.98
CA GLY A 192 -22.88 29.48 43.78
C GLY A 192 -23.79 28.47 43.08
N SER A 193 -23.74 27.21 43.50
CA SER A 193 -24.67 26.17 43.05
C SER A 193 -26.13 26.40 43.45
N ASP A 194 -26.38 27.41 44.30
CA ASP A 194 -27.71 27.92 44.63
C ASP A 194 -28.23 28.98 43.66
N GLY A 195 -27.48 29.29 42.60
CA GLY A 195 -27.84 30.25 41.55
C GLY A 195 -27.66 31.71 41.95
N LYS A 196 -26.99 31.99 43.08
CA LYS A 196 -26.74 33.35 43.55
C LYS A 196 -25.33 33.83 43.19
N LEU A 197 -25.20 35.14 43.03
CA LEU A 197 -23.93 35.83 42.81
C LEU A 197 -23.37 36.37 44.13
N TYR A 198 -22.08 36.12 44.36
CA TYR A 198 -21.34 36.52 45.55
C TYR A 198 -20.15 37.38 45.19
N SER A 199 -19.73 38.23 46.13
CA SER A 199 -18.58 39.12 46.00
C SER A 199 -17.79 39.23 47.30
N TRP A 200 -16.48 39.45 47.19
CA TRP A 200 -15.58 39.75 48.32
C TRP A 200 -14.30 40.45 47.83
N GLY A 201 -13.49 40.97 48.76
CA GLY A 201 -12.30 41.79 48.50
C GLY A 201 -12.53 43.28 48.74
N SER A 202 -11.81 44.13 48.01
CA SER A 202 -11.93 45.61 48.06
C SER A 202 -13.27 46.11 47.56
N ASN A 203 -13.80 47.16 48.19
CA ASN A 203 -14.97 47.92 47.73
C ASN A 203 -14.70 49.42 47.54
N ASP A 204 -13.45 49.83 47.34
CA ASP A 204 -13.07 51.25 47.25
C ASP A 204 -13.77 52.01 46.10
N TYR A 205 -14.19 51.27 45.06
CA TYR A 205 -14.91 51.77 43.89
C TYR A 205 -16.32 51.21 43.79
N ASP A 206 -16.88 50.67 44.87
CA ASP A 206 -18.20 50.05 44.92
C ASP A 206 -18.34 48.75 44.08
N GLN A 207 -17.21 48.10 43.77
CA GLN A 207 -17.14 46.93 42.87
C GLN A 207 -17.75 45.63 43.45
N LEU A 208 -18.12 45.59 44.73
CA LEU A 208 -18.79 44.44 45.34
C LEU A 208 -20.31 44.42 45.11
N GLY A 209 -20.91 45.54 44.68
CA GLY A 209 -22.34 45.54 44.30
C GLY A 209 -23.31 45.35 45.47
N ARG A 210 -22.91 45.88 46.64
CA ARG A 210 -23.64 45.80 47.91
C ARG A 210 -23.62 47.16 48.60
N ASP A 211 -24.66 47.49 49.35
CA ASP A 211 -24.79 48.75 50.09
C ASP A 211 -24.02 48.70 51.43
N ILE A 212 -22.69 48.56 51.35
CA ILE A 212 -21.78 48.40 52.49
C ILE A 212 -20.76 49.55 52.63
N GLY A 213 -20.93 50.63 51.86
CA GLY A 213 -19.93 51.71 51.74
C GLY A 213 -18.59 51.21 51.18
N SER A 214 -17.53 52.01 51.29
CA SER A 214 -16.19 51.65 50.76
C SER A 214 -15.42 50.62 51.61
N SER A 215 -16.11 49.78 52.39
CA SER A 215 -15.47 48.78 53.24
C SER A 215 -15.17 47.49 52.46
N SER A 216 -13.93 47.03 52.55
CA SER A 216 -13.50 45.72 52.04
C SER A 216 -14.04 44.58 52.91
N THR A 217 -14.27 43.42 52.32
CA THR A 217 -14.80 42.24 53.04
C THR A 217 -14.05 40.98 52.64
N SER A 218 -13.53 40.24 53.61
CA SER A 218 -12.82 38.99 53.34
C SER A 218 -13.73 37.75 53.25
N GLN A 219 -15.02 37.89 53.58
CA GLN A 219 -16.02 36.82 53.48
C GLN A 219 -16.89 36.97 52.22
N PRO A 220 -17.10 35.90 51.44
CA PRO A 220 -18.06 35.89 50.34
C PRO A 220 -19.49 36.18 50.81
N ASP A 221 -20.12 37.17 50.20
CA ASP A 221 -21.48 37.58 50.53
C ASP A 221 -22.26 38.04 49.29
N GLN A 222 -23.58 37.94 49.36
CA GLN A 222 -24.46 37.97 48.20
C GLN A 222 -24.54 39.39 47.60
N VAL A 223 -24.33 39.51 46.30
CA VAL A 223 -24.53 40.75 45.53
C VAL A 223 -26.01 41.12 45.51
N GLU A 224 -26.34 42.41 45.61
CA GLU A 224 -27.71 42.92 45.56
C GLU A 224 -28.32 42.75 44.16
N THR A 225 -28.85 41.55 43.91
CA THR A 225 -29.41 41.17 42.61
C THR A 225 -30.76 41.86 42.37
N PRO A 226 -30.99 42.51 41.22
CA PRO A 226 -32.27 43.13 40.91
C PRO A 226 -33.43 42.11 40.94
N ALA A 227 -34.61 42.56 41.35
CA ALA A 227 -35.78 41.69 41.48
C ALA A 227 -36.13 41.00 40.15
N GLY A 228 -36.28 39.68 40.17
CA GLY A 228 -36.61 38.87 38.99
C GLY A 228 -35.43 38.55 38.06
N VAL A 229 -34.21 38.97 38.41
CA VAL A 229 -32.98 38.68 37.66
C VAL A 229 -32.26 37.47 38.27
N THR A 230 -31.73 36.60 37.42
CA THR A 230 -30.86 35.49 37.84
C THR A 230 -29.64 35.47 36.94
N PHE A 231 -28.46 35.65 37.53
CA PHE A 231 -27.20 35.73 36.80
C PHE A 231 -26.69 34.34 36.41
N THR A 232 -26.16 34.24 35.20
CA THR A 232 -25.57 33.04 34.59
C THR A 232 -24.07 33.19 34.37
N GLN A 233 -23.56 34.42 34.34
CA GLN A 233 -22.13 34.71 34.27
C GLN A 233 -21.72 35.84 35.20
N ALA A 234 -20.56 35.71 35.84
CA ALA A 234 -19.91 36.75 36.63
C ALA A 234 -18.53 37.12 36.06
N VAL A 235 -18.24 38.42 35.97
CA VAL A 235 -16.97 38.93 35.42
C VAL A 235 -16.48 40.09 36.28
N ALA A 236 -15.32 39.91 36.90
CA ALA A 236 -14.59 40.97 37.58
C ALA A 236 -13.65 41.61 36.56
N GLY A 237 -13.86 42.89 36.26
CA GLY A 237 -12.84 43.75 35.65
C GLY A 237 -11.83 44.19 36.71
N MET A 238 -10.93 45.13 36.38
CA MET A 238 -9.93 45.57 37.36
C MET A 238 -10.58 46.26 38.57
N PHE A 239 -11.44 47.24 38.34
CA PHE A 239 -12.13 48.02 39.40
C PHE A 239 -13.65 48.09 39.24
N HIS A 240 -14.21 47.27 38.36
CA HIS A 240 -15.64 47.22 38.10
C HIS A 240 -16.06 45.77 37.91
N SER A 241 -17.35 45.52 38.03
CA SER A 241 -17.95 44.20 38.03
C SER A 241 -19.09 44.16 37.05
N MET A 242 -19.28 42.98 36.45
CA MET A 242 -20.31 42.74 35.45
C MET A 242 -20.94 41.37 35.63
N ALA A 243 -22.19 41.24 35.21
CA ALA A 243 -22.89 39.98 35.17
C ALA A 243 -23.84 39.91 33.97
N ILE A 244 -24.12 38.69 33.52
CA ILE A 244 -25.11 38.41 32.47
C ILE A 244 -26.20 37.54 33.07
N ASP A 245 -27.45 37.83 32.73
CA ASP A 245 -28.61 37.08 33.22
C ASP A 245 -29.04 35.94 32.28
N GLN A 246 -30.13 35.25 32.61
CA GLN A 246 -30.67 34.15 31.80
C GLN A 246 -31.25 34.58 30.45
N LYS A 247 -31.55 35.87 30.26
CA LYS A 247 -32.08 36.43 29.00
C LYS A 247 -30.97 36.96 28.09
N GLY A 248 -29.73 36.98 28.56
CA GLY A 248 -28.60 37.63 27.88
C GLY A 248 -28.56 39.14 28.09
N GLU A 249 -29.26 39.65 29.11
CA GLU A 249 -29.17 41.04 29.54
C GLU A 249 -27.92 41.22 30.42
N MET A 250 -27.20 42.32 30.21
CA MET A 250 -25.93 42.58 30.89
C MET A 250 -26.08 43.67 31.95
N TYR A 251 -25.45 43.47 33.10
CA TYR A 251 -25.46 44.35 34.25
C TYR A 251 -24.04 44.72 34.65
N SER A 252 -23.84 45.93 35.14
CA SER A 252 -22.53 46.44 35.57
C SER A 252 -22.61 47.32 36.82
N TRP A 253 -21.55 47.36 37.60
CA TRP A 253 -21.40 48.18 38.80
C TRP A 253 -19.91 48.38 39.15
N GLY A 254 -19.60 49.30 40.06
CA GLY A 254 -18.25 49.65 40.47
C GLY A 254 -17.73 50.94 39.85
N ASN A 255 -16.42 50.99 39.54
CA ASN A 255 -15.80 52.19 38.98
C ASN A 255 -16.41 52.58 37.62
N ASN A 256 -16.64 53.88 37.40
CA ASN A 256 -17.18 54.44 36.15
C ASN A 256 -16.44 55.70 35.66
N ASP A 257 -15.23 55.97 36.16
CA ASP A 257 -14.48 57.19 35.82
C ASP A 257 -14.20 57.34 34.31
N CYS A 258 -14.04 56.22 33.60
CA CYS A 258 -13.84 56.15 32.16
C CYS A 258 -15.07 55.62 31.42
N LYS A 259 -16.26 55.69 32.02
CA LYS A 259 -17.53 55.21 31.45
C LYS A 259 -17.61 53.70 31.19
N GLN A 260 -16.76 52.91 31.86
CA GLN A 260 -16.67 51.46 31.71
C GLN A 260 -17.90 50.68 32.20
N LEU A 261 -18.85 51.31 32.90
CA LEU A 261 -20.10 50.63 33.24
C LEU A 261 -21.07 50.54 32.05
N GLY A 262 -20.90 51.35 31.00
CA GLY A 262 -21.74 51.24 29.81
C GLY A 262 -23.19 51.71 30.01
N ARG A 263 -23.45 52.46 31.10
CA ARG A 263 -24.77 52.88 31.53
C ARG A 263 -24.72 54.20 32.30
N ASP A 264 -25.89 54.82 32.42
CA ASP A 264 -26.11 55.92 33.35
C ASP A 264 -26.13 55.39 34.81
N THR A 265 -25.51 56.15 35.71
CA THR A 265 -25.42 55.85 37.15
C THR A 265 -26.28 56.78 38.00
N ASP A 266 -26.96 57.76 37.41
CA ASP A 266 -27.82 58.70 38.14
C ASP A 266 -29.11 58.01 38.62
N SER A 267 -29.64 57.04 37.86
CA SER A 267 -30.88 56.32 38.17
C SER A 267 -30.66 55.08 39.06
N ILE A 268 -29.64 54.29 38.76
CA ILE A 268 -29.19 53.16 39.56
C ILE A 268 -27.74 53.45 39.97
N PRO A 269 -27.48 53.75 41.25
CA PRO A 269 -26.14 54.06 41.72
C PRO A 269 -25.11 52.99 41.36
N ARG A 270 -23.85 53.40 41.23
CA ARG A 270 -22.75 52.52 40.81
C ARG A 270 -22.43 51.40 41.82
N ASN A 271 -22.94 51.44 43.04
CA ASN A 271 -22.79 50.38 44.04
C ASN A 271 -23.82 49.24 43.90
N LYS A 272 -24.69 49.28 42.88
CA LYS A 272 -25.68 48.23 42.60
C LYS A 272 -25.60 47.79 41.13
N PRO A 273 -25.87 46.50 40.83
CA PRO A 273 -26.00 46.04 39.46
C PRO A 273 -27.08 46.82 38.70
N GLY A 274 -26.67 47.53 37.65
CA GLY A 274 -27.59 48.25 36.76
C GLY A 274 -27.44 47.78 35.32
N LEU A 275 -28.53 47.85 34.56
CA LEU A 275 -28.58 47.37 33.17
C LEU A 275 -27.64 48.19 32.27
N VAL A 276 -26.86 47.50 31.45
CA VAL A 276 -25.95 48.08 30.45
C VAL A 276 -26.75 48.45 29.19
N GLY A 277 -26.45 49.60 28.58
CA GLY A 277 -27.14 50.10 27.38
C GLY A 277 -26.78 49.36 26.08
N ILE A 278 -26.89 48.03 26.06
CA ILE A 278 -26.68 47.21 24.85
C ILE A 278 -27.83 47.46 23.85
N PRO A 279 -27.58 47.47 22.52
CA PRO A 279 -28.63 47.66 21.51
C PRO A 279 -29.79 46.67 21.66
N GLU A 280 -31.03 47.15 21.49
CA GLU A 280 -32.25 46.37 21.64
C GLU A 280 -32.25 45.12 20.73
N GLY A 281 -32.65 43.97 21.28
CA GLY A 281 -32.67 42.68 20.58
C GLY A 281 -31.35 41.91 20.57
N THR A 282 -30.27 42.46 21.17
CA THR A 282 -28.98 41.76 21.28
C THR A 282 -28.95 40.85 22.50
N GLN A 283 -28.60 39.57 22.33
CA GLN A 283 -28.42 38.62 23.43
C GLN A 283 -26.94 38.40 23.71
N ILE A 284 -26.46 38.84 24.87
CA ILE A 284 -25.06 38.69 25.27
C ILE A 284 -24.83 37.29 25.86
N VAL A 285 -23.72 36.65 25.46
CA VAL A 285 -23.32 35.32 25.92
C VAL A 285 -21.98 35.30 26.66
N LYS A 286 -21.13 36.33 26.49
CA LYS A 286 -19.88 36.50 27.24
C LYS A 286 -19.58 37.97 27.52
N ALA A 287 -18.99 38.24 28.69
CA ALA A 287 -18.45 39.55 29.05
C ALA A 287 -16.98 39.47 29.47
N TYR A 288 -16.26 40.59 29.35
CA TYR A 288 -14.83 40.71 29.61
C TYR A 288 -14.51 42.09 30.18
N GLY A 289 -13.84 42.14 31.33
CA GLY A 289 -13.48 43.40 32.00
C GLY A 289 -12.02 43.76 31.80
N GLY A 290 -11.75 44.88 31.14
CA GLY A 290 -10.42 45.46 31.02
C GLY A 290 -10.05 46.33 32.24
N TYR A 291 -9.02 47.17 32.08
CA TYR A 291 -8.60 48.08 33.15
C TYR A 291 -9.58 49.24 33.35
N TRP A 292 -9.90 49.95 32.25
CA TRP A 292 -10.84 51.09 32.23
C TRP A 292 -11.88 50.99 31.11
N PHE A 293 -12.04 49.80 30.52
CA PHE A 293 -12.98 49.54 29.44
C PHE A 293 -13.56 48.14 29.59
N SER A 294 -14.63 47.86 28.86
CA SER A 294 -15.34 46.59 28.93
C SER A 294 -15.72 46.12 27.54
N MET A 295 -15.90 44.81 27.42
CA MET A 295 -16.29 44.15 26.18
C MET A 295 -17.36 43.09 26.46
N ALA A 296 -18.28 42.93 25.52
CA ALA A 296 -19.28 41.87 25.52
C ALA A 296 -19.35 41.21 24.13
N MET A 297 -19.80 39.96 24.09
CA MET A 297 -20.01 39.18 22.88
C MET A 297 -21.45 38.66 22.82
N ASP A 298 -22.12 38.84 21.68
CA ASP A 298 -23.47 38.31 21.45
C ASP A 298 -23.48 36.88 20.89
N THR A 299 -24.67 36.30 20.73
CA THR A 299 -24.89 34.94 20.19
C THR A 299 -24.34 34.73 18.79
N ASP A 300 -24.20 35.78 17.98
CA ASP A 300 -23.68 35.73 16.61
C ASP A 300 -22.15 35.91 16.56
N GLY A 301 -21.51 36.13 17.70
CA GLY A 301 -20.07 36.40 17.81
C GLY A 301 -19.71 37.85 17.52
N ASN A 302 -20.66 38.79 17.52
CA ASN A 302 -20.34 40.21 17.43
C ASN A 302 -19.81 40.71 18.77
N LEU A 303 -18.74 41.50 18.72
CA LEU A 303 -18.15 42.13 19.90
C LEU A 303 -18.67 43.56 20.06
N TYR A 304 -18.96 43.96 21.29
CA TYR A 304 -19.35 45.31 21.68
C TYR A 304 -18.40 45.83 22.74
N THR A 305 -17.91 47.05 22.58
CA THR A 305 -16.91 47.67 23.47
C THR A 305 -17.34 49.07 23.90
N TRP A 306 -17.02 49.44 25.13
CA TRP A 306 -17.21 50.78 25.70
C TRP A 306 -16.19 51.05 26.80
N GLY A 307 -16.09 52.31 27.23
CA GLY A 307 -15.13 52.80 28.19
C GLY A 307 -13.97 53.55 27.54
N PHE A 308 -12.78 53.43 28.13
CA PHE A 308 -11.53 54.08 27.68
C PHE A 308 -11.08 53.65 26.27
N ASN A 309 -10.49 54.57 25.48
CA ASN A 309 -10.09 54.29 24.08
C ASN A 309 -8.87 55.09 23.57
N ASP A 310 -7.94 55.52 24.42
CA ASP A 310 -6.85 56.39 23.96
C ASP A 310 -5.82 55.66 23.08
N ALA A 311 -5.71 54.33 23.19
CA ALA A 311 -4.84 53.48 22.36
C ALA A 311 -5.64 52.61 21.38
N GLY A 312 -6.93 52.89 21.21
CA GLY A 312 -7.80 52.15 20.30
C GLY A 312 -8.35 50.84 20.85
N GLU A 313 -8.40 50.68 22.17
CA GLU A 313 -8.91 49.50 22.90
C GLU A 313 -10.29 49.05 22.45
N LEU A 314 -11.15 49.99 22.05
CA LEU A 314 -12.51 49.70 21.61
C LEU A 314 -12.57 49.09 20.19
N GLY A 315 -11.49 49.16 19.39
CA GLY A 315 -11.41 48.53 18.06
C GLY A 315 -12.45 49.05 17.05
N ARG A 316 -12.92 50.28 17.22
CA ARG A 316 -13.94 50.93 16.39
C ARG A 316 -13.70 52.43 16.33
N THR A 317 -14.37 53.13 15.40
CA THR A 317 -14.28 54.59 15.28
C THR A 317 -14.93 55.27 16.49
N ALA A 318 -14.10 55.56 17.49
CA ALA A 318 -14.44 56.20 18.75
C ALA A 318 -13.19 56.92 19.29
N SER A 319 -13.34 57.94 20.13
CA SER A 319 -12.21 58.66 20.73
C SER A 319 -12.51 59.02 22.18
N GLY A 320 -11.51 58.88 23.05
CA GLY A 320 -11.67 59.11 24.49
C GLY A 320 -12.58 58.06 25.16
N SER A 321 -13.09 58.40 26.35
CA SER A 321 -14.00 57.53 27.11
C SER A 321 -15.42 57.56 26.56
N VAL A 322 -15.95 56.41 26.12
CA VAL A 322 -17.27 56.29 25.50
C VAL A 322 -18.21 55.46 26.36
N MET A 323 -19.33 56.04 26.78
CA MET A 323 -20.32 55.34 27.61
C MET A 323 -21.17 54.34 26.85
N GLN A 324 -21.50 54.60 25.58
CA GLN A 324 -22.42 53.73 24.84
C GLN A 324 -21.68 52.50 24.28
N PRO A 325 -22.11 51.26 24.62
CA PRO A 325 -21.66 50.05 23.94
C PRO A 325 -21.81 50.16 22.43
N GLY A 326 -20.72 49.89 21.71
CA GLY A 326 -20.71 49.95 20.24
C GLY A 326 -19.99 48.75 19.65
N LYS A 327 -20.48 48.29 18.50
CA LYS A 327 -19.93 47.12 17.80
C LYS A 327 -18.49 47.36 17.34
N VAL A 328 -17.61 46.41 17.61
CA VAL A 328 -16.21 46.39 17.14
C VAL A 328 -16.19 46.24 15.62
N ALA A 329 -15.30 46.97 14.95
CA ALA A 329 -15.14 46.90 13.49
C ALA A 329 -14.24 45.70 13.09
N MET A 330 -14.73 44.48 13.31
CA MET A 330 -14.06 43.27 12.81
C MET A 330 -13.96 43.29 11.28
N PRO A 331 -12.95 42.63 10.68
CA PRO A 331 -12.85 42.49 9.24
C PRO A 331 -14.11 41.91 8.61
N THR A 332 -14.38 42.28 7.35
CA THR A 332 -15.61 41.92 6.64
C THR A 332 -15.88 40.42 6.69
N ASN A 333 -17.10 40.04 7.09
CA ASN A 333 -17.59 38.66 7.25
C ASN A 333 -16.90 37.83 8.35
N ILE A 334 -16.18 38.47 9.28
CA ILE A 334 -15.57 37.78 10.42
C ILE A 334 -16.30 38.16 11.71
N THR A 335 -16.76 37.15 12.44
CA THR A 335 -17.26 37.27 13.83
C THR A 335 -16.29 36.59 14.78
N ALA A 336 -16.37 36.85 16.08
CA ALA A 336 -15.49 36.24 17.08
C ALA A 336 -16.09 34.93 17.62
N SER A 337 -15.28 33.87 17.69
CA SER A 337 -15.61 32.63 18.42
C SER A 337 -15.10 32.64 19.86
N GLN A 338 -14.02 33.40 20.10
CA GLN A 338 -13.49 33.71 21.41
C GLN A 338 -12.93 35.13 21.40
N ALA A 339 -13.04 35.83 22.51
CA ALA A 339 -12.33 37.07 22.73
C ALA A 339 -11.79 37.13 24.17
N VAL A 340 -10.79 37.96 24.40
CA VAL A 340 -10.25 38.30 25.72
C VAL A 340 -9.75 39.74 25.71
N VAL A 341 -9.75 40.35 26.88
CA VAL A 341 -9.17 41.68 27.12
C VAL A 341 -8.02 41.56 28.10
N GLY A 342 -6.90 42.20 27.79
CA GLY A 342 -5.89 42.55 28.78
C GLY A 342 -6.22 43.89 29.41
N ASN A 343 -5.24 44.54 30.03
CA ASN A 343 -5.49 45.86 30.65
C ASN A 343 -5.91 46.92 29.62
N PHE A 344 -5.22 46.95 28.47
CA PHE A 344 -5.36 47.97 27.42
C PHE A 344 -5.24 47.40 25.99
N HIS A 345 -5.40 46.09 25.81
CA HIS A 345 -5.34 45.45 24.49
C HIS A 345 -6.33 44.29 24.43
N CYS A 346 -6.70 43.91 23.21
CA CYS A 346 -7.71 42.90 22.97
C CYS A 346 -7.21 41.85 21.99
N LEU A 347 -7.70 40.63 22.17
CA LEU A 347 -7.49 39.51 21.27
C LEU A 347 -8.83 38.85 20.95
N ALA A 348 -9.02 38.44 19.70
CA ALA A 348 -10.17 37.67 19.28
C ALA A 348 -9.78 36.57 18.28
N ILE A 349 -10.30 35.37 18.47
CA ILE A 349 -10.24 34.31 17.47
C ILE A 349 -11.45 34.50 16.55
N GLY A 350 -11.20 34.75 15.27
CA GLY A 350 -12.24 34.93 14.26
C GLY A 350 -12.94 33.62 13.90
N SER A 351 -14.09 33.73 13.24
CA SER A 351 -14.84 32.62 12.66
C SER A 351 -14.06 31.87 11.58
N ASP A 352 -13.01 32.49 11.02
CA ASP A 352 -12.05 31.89 10.09
C ASP A 352 -10.89 31.14 10.79
N GLY A 353 -10.89 31.10 12.12
CA GLY A 353 -9.86 30.46 12.95
C GLY A 353 -8.56 31.26 13.08
N ASN A 354 -8.50 32.51 12.59
CA ASN A 354 -7.32 33.36 12.73
C ASN A 354 -7.40 34.23 14.00
N LEU A 355 -6.24 34.62 14.53
CA LEU A 355 -6.13 35.51 15.68
C LEU A 355 -6.08 36.97 15.22
N TYR A 356 -6.94 37.81 15.78
CA TYR A 356 -7.01 39.24 15.58
C TYR A 356 -6.64 39.98 16.87
N THR A 357 -5.85 41.04 16.75
CA THR A 357 -5.38 41.82 17.90
C THR A 357 -5.45 43.33 17.64
N TRP A 358 -5.72 44.09 18.69
CA TRP A 358 -5.78 45.56 18.66
C TRP A 358 -5.59 46.19 20.06
N GLY A 359 -5.50 47.51 20.14
CA GLY A 359 -5.24 48.30 21.33
C GLY A 359 -3.77 48.68 21.53
N LEU A 360 -3.39 48.91 22.79
CA LEU A 360 -2.06 49.34 23.21
C LEU A 360 -0.97 48.31 22.85
N ASN A 361 0.17 48.79 22.36
CA ASN A 361 1.26 47.93 21.88
C ASN A 361 2.68 48.36 22.34
N ASN A 362 2.79 49.09 23.44
CA ASN A 362 4.10 49.54 23.96
C ASN A 362 5.09 48.41 24.28
N GLY A 363 4.60 47.19 24.54
CA GLY A 363 5.42 46.00 24.82
C GLY A 363 5.38 44.94 23.73
N GLY A 364 4.79 45.20 22.56
CA GLY A 364 4.62 44.19 21.51
C GLY A 364 3.47 43.20 21.73
N GLN A 365 2.59 43.47 22.71
CA GLN A 365 1.51 42.57 23.13
C GLN A 365 0.44 42.32 22.05
N ILE A 366 0.35 43.13 21.00
CA ILE A 366 -0.54 42.80 19.88
C ILE A 366 0.07 41.75 18.94
N GLY A 367 1.38 41.44 19.05
CA GLY A 367 2.01 40.30 18.36
C GLY A 367 2.15 40.44 16.84
N ARG A 368 1.98 41.64 16.28
CA ARG A 368 1.99 41.91 14.83
C ARG A 368 3.35 42.39 14.30
N GLY A 369 4.44 41.99 14.97
CA GLY A 369 5.81 42.29 14.54
C GLY A 369 6.24 43.75 14.73
N THR A 370 5.54 44.53 15.56
CA THR A 370 5.87 45.92 15.90
C THR A 370 5.80 46.14 17.41
N ILE A 371 6.56 47.12 17.92
CA ILE A 371 6.53 47.58 19.32
C ILE A 371 6.32 49.10 19.30
N GLY A 372 5.46 49.62 20.18
CA GLY A 372 5.17 51.05 20.31
C GLY A 372 4.17 51.61 19.29
N ASN A 373 3.60 50.75 18.44
CA ASN A 373 2.59 51.14 17.45
C ASN A 373 1.22 50.56 17.86
N ASP A 374 0.39 51.39 18.48
CA ASP A 374 -0.96 51.03 18.89
C ASP A 374 -1.86 50.77 17.67
N ALA A 375 -2.86 49.91 17.85
CA ALA A 375 -3.75 49.48 16.78
C ALA A 375 -5.21 49.85 17.08
N TYR A 376 -5.76 50.79 16.32
CA TYR A 376 -7.12 51.32 16.49
C TYR A 376 -8.24 50.47 15.87
N SER A 377 -7.87 49.34 15.26
CA SER A 377 -8.81 48.39 14.67
C SER A 377 -8.25 46.97 14.75
N PRO A 378 -9.12 45.95 14.85
CA PRO A 378 -8.71 44.54 14.79
C PRO A 378 -7.92 44.25 13.51
N GLY A 379 -6.73 43.69 13.67
CA GLY A 379 -5.94 43.21 12.54
C GLY A 379 -5.41 41.81 12.77
N GLN A 380 -5.33 41.04 11.69
CA GLN A 380 -4.87 39.67 11.73
C GLN A 380 -3.39 39.60 12.16
N MET A 381 -3.09 38.63 13.02
CA MET A 381 -1.73 38.23 13.37
C MET A 381 -1.26 37.12 12.42
N THR A 382 -0.11 37.31 11.78
CA THR A 382 0.52 36.30 10.93
C THR A 382 1.50 35.44 11.74
N PHE A 383 1.42 34.11 11.61
CA PHE A 383 2.31 33.19 12.32
C PHE A 383 3.75 33.25 11.76
N PRO A 384 4.82 33.14 12.58
CA PRO A 384 6.19 33.46 12.17
C PRO A 384 7.02 32.38 11.46
N ALA A 385 6.50 31.17 11.18
CA ALA A 385 7.31 30.06 10.65
C ALA A 385 6.97 29.70 9.19
N SER A 386 7.83 30.08 8.24
CA SER A 386 7.79 29.63 6.84
C SER A 386 8.75 28.46 6.62
N PRO A 387 8.39 27.43 5.84
CA PRO A 387 9.30 26.35 5.49
C PRO A 387 10.40 26.85 4.55
N ILE A 388 11.65 26.47 4.85
CA ILE A 388 12.86 26.70 4.08
C ILE A 388 13.31 25.35 3.57
N LEU A 389 13.40 25.20 2.25
CA LEU A 389 13.99 24.03 1.62
C LEU A 389 15.52 24.11 1.75
N THR A 390 16.12 23.13 2.42
CA THR A 390 17.57 23.08 2.68
C THR A 390 18.30 22.28 1.61
N SER A 391 17.76 21.12 1.22
CA SER A 391 18.28 20.35 0.08
C SER A 391 17.23 19.41 -0.50
N VAL A 392 17.41 19.04 -1.77
CA VAL A 392 16.68 17.94 -2.42
C VAL A 392 17.69 17.11 -3.19
N THR A 393 17.69 15.80 -2.97
CA THR A 393 18.51 14.85 -3.73
C THR A 393 17.66 13.74 -4.33
N PHE A 394 18.05 13.25 -5.50
CA PHE A 394 17.49 12.06 -6.17
C PHE A 394 18.59 11.01 -6.18
N ASP A 395 18.42 9.93 -5.41
CA ASP A 395 19.47 8.90 -5.24
C ASP A 395 20.87 9.53 -5.02
N GLU A 396 20.95 10.37 -3.98
CA GLU A 396 22.15 11.15 -3.58
C GLU A 396 22.55 12.29 -4.54
N THR A 397 21.99 12.37 -5.74
CA THR A 397 22.27 13.46 -6.69
C THR A 397 21.48 14.72 -6.32
N ALA A 398 22.18 15.76 -5.86
CA ALA A 398 21.56 17.04 -5.49
C ALA A 398 21.01 17.81 -6.69
N ILE A 399 19.84 18.44 -6.54
CA ILE A 399 19.38 19.43 -7.51
C ILE A 399 20.21 20.70 -7.40
N THR A 400 20.48 21.35 -8.54
CA THR A 400 21.32 22.56 -8.58
C THR A 400 20.52 23.85 -8.40
N GLU A 401 19.24 23.87 -8.78
CA GLU A 401 18.38 25.05 -8.71
C GLU A 401 16.94 24.67 -8.32
N ALA A 402 16.35 25.45 -7.41
CA ALA A 402 14.93 25.36 -7.04
C ALA A 402 14.33 26.77 -6.99
N THR A 403 13.18 26.96 -7.63
CA THR A 403 12.43 28.22 -7.65
C THR A 403 11.28 28.14 -6.65
N PHE A 404 11.22 29.07 -5.70
CA PHE A 404 10.09 29.20 -4.79
C PHE A 404 8.97 30.01 -5.45
N ASN A 405 7.77 29.44 -5.52
CA ASN A 405 6.61 29.99 -6.19
C ASN A 405 5.74 30.80 -5.22
N ILE A 406 4.94 31.72 -5.75
CA ILE A 406 4.04 32.58 -4.96
C ILE A 406 2.96 31.78 -4.20
N ASP A 407 2.63 30.57 -4.67
CA ASP A 407 1.70 29.65 -4.04
C ASP A 407 2.32 28.82 -2.90
N GLY A 408 3.60 29.06 -2.60
CA GLY A 408 4.34 28.39 -1.53
C GLY A 408 5.02 27.09 -1.93
N THR A 409 4.95 26.66 -3.20
CA THR A 409 5.62 25.45 -3.71
C THR A 409 7.03 25.72 -4.23
N TRP A 410 7.85 24.68 -4.44
CA TRP A 410 9.13 24.76 -5.15
C TRP A 410 9.05 24.06 -6.49
N THR A 411 9.59 24.67 -7.55
CA THR A 411 9.77 24.05 -8.86
C THR A 411 11.25 23.84 -9.15
N PHE A 412 11.60 22.65 -9.64
CA PHE A 412 12.96 22.32 -10.09
C PHE A 412 12.94 21.30 -11.23
N ALA A 413 14.07 21.22 -11.94
CA ALA A 413 14.33 20.17 -12.92
C ALA A 413 14.87 18.92 -12.21
N THR A 414 14.39 17.74 -12.61
CA THR A 414 14.95 16.47 -12.13
C THR A 414 16.33 16.25 -12.75
N PRO A 415 17.32 15.77 -11.99
CA PRO A 415 18.63 15.43 -12.56
C PRO A 415 18.50 14.29 -13.57
N GLN A 416 19.51 14.09 -14.42
CA GLN A 416 19.55 12.93 -15.29
C GLN A 416 19.81 11.68 -14.44
N HIS A 417 19.06 10.62 -14.70
CA HIS A 417 19.20 9.34 -14.02
C HIS A 417 18.84 8.20 -14.98
N ALA A 418 19.34 7.00 -14.70
CA ALA A 418 18.88 5.79 -15.39
C ALA A 418 17.38 5.56 -15.10
N GLU A 419 16.70 4.77 -15.94
CA GLU A 419 15.33 4.37 -15.65
C GLU A 419 15.24 3.60 -14.32
N GLY A 420 14.11 3.73 -13.64
CA GLY A 420 13.89 3.07 -12.36
C GLY A 420 13.38 3.99 -11.27
N TRP A 421 13.03 3.36 -10.15
CA TRP A 421 12.58 4.06 -8.95
C TRP A 421 13.77 4.62 -8.19
N VAL A 422 13.63 5.82 -7.64
CA VAL A 422 14.60 6.43 -6.73
C VAL A 422 13.92 7.10 -5.55
N PRO A 423 14.57 7.11 -4.37
CA PRO A 423 14.15 7.95 -3.28
C PRO A 423 14.56 9.40 -3.57
N ILE A 424 13.62 10.32 -3.35
CA ILE A 424 13.90 11.74 -3.22
C ILE A 424 14.11 12.03 -1.74
N THR A 425 15.29 12.51 -1.37
CA THR A 425 15.54 13.01 -0.01
C THR A 425 15.29 14.51 0.01
N VAL A 426 14.32 14.95 0.79
CA VAL A 426 13.96 16.36 0.97
C VAL A 426 14.34 16.78 2.38
N THR A 427 15.32 17.67 2.49
CA THR A 427 15.72 18.26 3.77
C THR A 427 15.19 19.69 3.85
N TRP A 428 14.52 20.03 4.95
CA TRP A 428 13.87 21.33 5.13
C TRP A 428 13.85 21.74 6.60
N ARG A 429 13.62 23.02 6.88
CA ARG A 429 13.44 23.54 8.25
C ARG A 429 12.40 24.65 8.27
N LEU A 430 11.93 25.02 9.46
CA LEU A 430 11.16 26.25 9.64
C LEU A 430 12.09 27.46 9.79
N SER A 431 11.60 28.66 9.48
CA SER A 431 12.35 29.92 9.65
C SER A 431 12.63 30.31 11.12
N ALA A 432 12.11 29.55 12.08
CA ALA A 432 12.47 29.62 13.51
C ALA A 432 13.68 28.71 13.80
N PRO A 433 14.46 28.93 14.89
CA PRO A 433 15.61 28.09 15.22
C PRO A 433 15.18 26.65 15.55
N GLN A 434 15.17 25.77 14.55
CA GLN A 434 14.94 24.33 14.66
C GLN A 434 15.95 23.56 13.78
N PRO A 435 16.27 22.31 14.14
CA PRO A 435 17.10 21.44 13.31
C PRO A 435 16.38 21.08 12.00
N ASP A 436 17.17 20.85 10.95
CA ASP A 436 16.66 20.34 9.67
C ASP A 436 15.90 19.01 9.87
N GLN A 437 14.82 18.88 9.12
CA GLN A 437 13.97 17.69 9.03
C GLN A 437 14.17 17.06 7.66
N THR A 438 14.22 15.73 7.61
CA THR A 438 14.36 14.97 6.38
C THR A 438 13.09 14.17 6.11
N VAL A 439 12.58 14.25 4.88
CA VAL A 439 11.47 13.44 4.38
C VAL A 439 11.91 12.72 3.11
N TYR A 440 11.38 11.51 2.92
CA TYR A 440 11.61 10.74 1.72
C TYR A 440 10.34 10.69 0.86
N LEU A 441 10.48 10.94 -0.44
CA LEU A 441 9.41 10.79 -1.43
C LEU A 441 9.86 9.79 -2.50
N GLY A 442 8.92 9.19 -3.24
CA GLY A 442 9.24 8.29 -4.35
C GLY A 442 9.17 8.99 -5.70
N TYR A 443 10.09 8.67 -6.60
CA TYR A 443 10.05 9.10 -8.00
C TYR A 443 10.53 7.99 -8.93
N THR A 444 9.94 7.89 -10.11
CA THR A 444 10.32 6.87 -11.09
C THR A 444 10.72 7.54 -12.40
N TYR A 445 11.96 7.32 -12.82
CA TYR A 445 12.43 7.66 -14.15
C TYR A 445 11.91 6.63 -15.14
N ILE A 446 11.23 7.09 -16.19
CA ILE A 446 10.62 6.25 -17.22
C ILE A 446 11.49 6.21 -18.48
N GLY A 447 11.65 5.02 -19.06
CA GLY A 447 12.39 4.79 -20.29
C GLY A 447 11.64 5.21 -21.55
N THR A 448 12.23 4.93 -22.72
CA THR A 448 11.60 5.22 -24.01
C THR A 448 10.40 4.30 -24.22
N PRO A 449 9.21 4.81 -24.54
CA PRO A 449 8.04 3.95 -24.72
C PRO A 449 8.23 2.92 -25.86
N ARG A 450 7.75 1.70 -25.65
CA ARG A 450 7.72 0.57 -26.58
C ARG A 450 6.34 0.37 -27.14
N THR A 451 6.27 -0.02 -28.40
CA THR A 451 5.01 -0.30 -29.10
C THR A 451 4.73 -1.79 -29.12
N VAL A 452 3.55 -2.17 -28.64
CA VAL A 452 3.00 -3.52 -28.76
C VAL A 452 1.89 -3.50 -29.81
N THR A 453 2.11 -4.20 -30.93
CA THR A 453 1.12 -4.33 -32.00
C THR A 453 0.36 -5.64 -31.86
N PHE A 454 -0.98 -5.58 -31.85
CA PHE A 454 -1.85 -6.75 -31.80
C PHE A 454 -2.40 -7.03 -33.20
N ASP A 455 -1.85 -8.05 -33.86
CA ASP A 455 -2.30 -8.53 -35.17
C ASP A 455 -3.39 -9.60 -34.99
N PRO A 456 -4.66 -9.30 -35.37
CA PRO A 456 -5.79 -10.19 -35.16
C PRO A 456 -5.83 -11.39 -36.12
N ALA A 457 -4.91 -11.48 -37.10
CA ALA A 457 -4.78 -12.59 -38.04
C ALA A 457 -6.12 -13.00 -38.69
N ASN A 458 -6.80 -12.04 -39.33
CA ASN A 458 -8.14 -12.15 -39.93
C ASN A 458 -9.32 -12.18 -38.93
N GLY A 459 -9.11 -11.75 -37.68
CA GLY A 459 -10.18 -11.41 -36.73
C GLY A 459 -10.67 -9.96 -36.85
N SER A 460 -11.23 -9.43 -35.76
CA SER A 460 -11.61 -8.01 -35.59
C SER A 460 -10.45 -7.03 -35.86
N ALA A 461 -10.69 -5.71 -35.89
CA ALA A 461 -9.66 -4.74 -36.28
C ALA A 461 -8.38 -4.78 -35.41
N ALA A 462 -7.22 -4.61 -36.05
CA ALA A 462 -5.92 -4.52 -35.38
C ALA A 462 -5.83 -3.26 -34.51
N ASN A 463 -5.07 -3.36 -33.42
CA ASN A 463 -4.79 -2.25 -32.51
C ASN A 463 -3.34 -2.29 -32.03
N SER A 464 -2.88 -1.18 -31.46
CA SER A 464 -1.56 -1.06 -30.85
C SER A 464 -1.65 -0.32 -29.53
N GLU A 465 -0.75 -0.64 -28.61
CA GLU A 465 -0.61 0.03 -27.32
C GLU A 465 0.85 0.47 -27.14
N THR A 466 1.05 1.59 -26.46
CA THR A 466 2.38 2.08 -26.11
C THR A 466 2.55 1.93 -24.60
N VAL A 467 3.62 1.26 -24.18
CA VAL A 467 3.99 1.02 -22.78
C VAL A 467 5.39 1.54 -22.51
N ASN A 468 5.68 1.96 -21.28
CA ASN A 468 7.05 2.37 -20.95
C ASN A 468 8.01 1.17 -21.00
N ASP A 469 9.27 1.41 -21.33
CA ASP A 469 10.29 0.35 -21.33
C ASP A 469 10.35 -0.35 -19.97
N GLY A 470 10.39 -1.67 -19.98
CA GLY A 470 10.41 -2.48 -18.76
C GLY A 470 9.05 -2.67 -18.08
N TYR A 471 7.94 -2.12 -18.62
CA TYR A 471 6.60 -2.31 -18.07
C TYR A 471 5.86 -3.46 -18.76
N GLN A 472 4.92 -4.08 -18.05
CA GLN A 472 4.03 -5.09 -18.60
C GLN A 472 2.95 -4.44 -19.48
N VAL A 473 2.62 -5.08 -20.61
CA VAL A 473 1.46 -4.69 -21.42
C VAL A 473 0.20 -5.39 -20.93
N LYS A 474 -0.93 -4.68 -20.91
CA LYS A 474 -2.20 -5.29 -20.55
C LYS A 474 -2.68 -6.24 -21.65
N ARG A 475 -3.18 -7.42 -21.27
CA ARG A 475 -3.86 -8.33 -22.21
C ARG A 475 -5.12 -7.63 -22.75
N PRO A 476 -5.27 -7.46 -24.08
CA PRO A 476 -6.47 -6.87 -24.66
C PRO A 476 -7.65 -7.84 -24.55
N ALA A 477 -8.85 -7.34 -24.81
CA ALA A 477 -10.02 -8.20 -24.98
C ALA A 477 -9.78 -9.20 -26.12
N ASP A 478 -10.28 -10.42 -25.95
CA ASP A 478 -10.14 -11.47 -26.96
C ASP A 478 -10.80 -11.00 -28.28
N PRO A 479 -10.07 -11.01 -29.42
CA PRO A 479 -10.65 -10.65 -30.70
C PRO A 479 -11.72 -11.67 -31.12
N ILE A 480 -12.57 -11.29 -32.07
CA ILE A 480 -13.63 -12.18 -32.60
C ILE A 480 -13.35 -12.53 -34.05
N ARG A 481 -13.56 -13.80 -34.41
CA ARG A 481 -13.53 -14.32 -35.79
C ARG A 481 -14.66 -15.34 -35.95
N ASN A 482 -15.54 -15.13 -36.94
CA ASN A 482 -16.69 -16.01 -37.19
C ASN A 482 -16.24 -17.45 -37.43
N ASP A 483 -16.90 -18.43 -36.79
CA ASP A 483 -16.60 -19.86 -36.88
C ASP A 483 -15.22 -20.29 -36.35
N TYR A 484 -14.56 -19.45 -35.54
CA TYR A 484 -13.30 -19.78 -34.87
C TYR A 484 -13.39 -19.45 -33.38
N ARG A 485 -12.59 -20.17 -32.58
CA ARG A 485 -12.32 -19.90 -31.17
C ARG A 485 -10.90 -19.35 -31.04
N PHE A 486 -10.75 -18.30 -30.24
CA PHE A 486 -9.48 -17.63 -30.00
C PHE A 486 -8.58 -18.46 -29.08
N ASP A 487 -7.40 -18.85 -29.56
CA ASP A 487 -6.44 -19.70 -28.84
C ASP A 487 -5.43 -18.90 -28.01
N GLY A 488 -5.29 -17.60 -28.27
CA GLY A 488 -4.41 -16.71 -27.54
C GLY A 488 -3.50 -15.86 -28.41
N TRP A 489 -2.66 -15.07 -27.74
CA TRP A 489 -1.68 -14.18 -28.34
C TRP A 489 -0.29 -14.82 -28.37
N PHE A 490 0.37 -14.78 -29.52
CA PHE A 490 1.67 -15.40 -29.74
C PHE A 490 2.68 -14.38 -30.24
N LEU A 491 3.90 -14.43 -29.71
CA LEU A 491 4.96 -13.51 -30.07
C LEU A 491 5.47 -13.81 -31.48
N LYS A 492 5.49 -12.78 -32.34
CA LYS A 492 6.07 -12.86 -33.69
C LYS A 492 7.59 -12.78 -33.61
N ASP A 493 8.28 -13.80 -34.10
CA ASP A 493 9.73 -13.84 -34.19
C ASP A 493 10.26 -13.04 -35.40
N ALA A 494 11.58 -12.86 -35.47
CA ALA A 494 12.26 -12.14 -36.54
C ALA A 494 12.06 -12.76 -37.94
N ASN A 495 11.69 -14.04 -38.02
CA ASN A 495 11.39 -14.75 -39.26
C ASN A 495 9.89 -14.68 -39.62
N GLY A 496 9.07 -14.01 -38.80
CA GLY A 496 7.64 -13.86 -38.98
C GLY A 496 6.79 -15.02 -38.45
N ASN A 497 7.37 -16.02 -37.79
CA ASN A 497 6.60 -17.10 -37.15
C ASN A 497 6.08 -16.66 -35.77
N SER A 498 5.02 -17.30 -35.28
CA SER A 498 4.45 -17.01 -33.96
C SER A 498 4.15 -18.28 -33.17
N LYS A 499 5.19 -19.04 -32.80
CA LYS A 499 5.04 -20.35 -32.11
C LYS A 499 4.92 -20.24 -30.59
N ILE A 500 5.48 -19.19 -30.00
CA ILE A 500 5.54 -19.03 -28.54
C ILE A 500 4.37 -18.18 -28.07
N ALA A 501 3.56 -18.74 -27.17
CA ALA A 501 2.52 -17.98 -26.50
C ALA A 501 3.14 -16.85 -25.66
N TYR A 502 2.59 -15.64 -25.80
CA TYR A 502 3.09 -14.48 -25.09
C TYR A 502 2.70 -14.52 -23.62
N ASP A 503 3.66 -14.14 -22.78
CA ASP A 503 3.51 -14.09 -21.34
C ASP A 503 3.33 -12.62 -20.93
N PHE A 504 2.10 -12.28 -20.52
CA PHE A 504 1.72 -10.92 -20.15
C PHE A 504 2.27 -10.47 -18.79
N SER A 505 2.92 -11.34 -18.02
CA SER A 505 3.67 -10.91 -16.83
C SER A 505 5.12 -10.52 -17.14
N GLN A 506 5.59 -10.68 -18.38
CA GLN A 506 6.94 -10.25 -18.75
C GLN A 506 6.96 -8.74 -19.05
N PRO A 507 8.03 -8.04 -18.65
CA PRO A 507 8.23 -6.66 -19.07
C PRO A 507 8.46 -6.57 -20.58
N VAL A 508 7.95 -5.51 -21.21
CA VAL A 508 8.20 -5.20 -22.61
C VAL A 508 9.48 -4.37 -22.71
N THR A 509 10.50 -4.91 -23.36
CA THR A 509 11.82 -4.27 -23.51
C THR A 509 12.18 -3.87 -24.94
N ALA A 510 11.29 -4.17 -25.89
CA ALA A 510 11.44 -3.85 -27.31
C ALA A 510 10.06 -3.75 -27.97
N ASP A 511 10.03 -3.13 -29.15
CA ASP A 511 8.81 -3.15 -29.97
C ASP A 511 8.51 -4.59 -30.42
N ILE A 512 7.28 -5.03 -30.18
CA ILE A 512 6.85 -6.40 -30.45
C ILE A 512 5.53 -6.46 -31.20
N THR A 513 5.32 -7.56 -31.91
CA THR A 513 4.02 -7.90 -32.52
C THR A 513 3.49 -9.19 -31.93
N LEU A 514 2.26 -9.15 -31.43
CA LEU A 514 1.51 -10.29 -30.93
C LEU A 514 0.47 -10.69 -31.96
N VAL A 515 0.51 -11.94 -32.40
CA VAL A 515 -0.38 -12.49 -33.45
C VAL A 515 -1.43 -13.37 -32.80
N ALA A 516 -2.70 -13.15 -33.13
CA ALA A 516 -3.81 -13.97 -32.69
C ALA A 516 -3.77 -15.35 -33.35
N HIS A 517 -3.94 -16.41 -32.55
CA HIS A 517 -4.12 -17.77 -33.04
C HIS A 517 -5.56 -18.24 -32.88
N TRP A 518 -5.98 -19.12 -33.78
CA TRP A 518 -7.38 -19.50 -33.93
C TRP A 518 -7.51 -21.00 -34.19
N SER A 519 -8.44 -21.64 -33.47
CA SER A 519 -8.93 -22.97 -33.79
C SER A 519 -10.32 -22.86 -34.40
N PRO A 520 -10.68 -23.68 -35.41
CA PRO A 520 -12.06 -23.74 -35.87
C PRO A 520 -13.02 -23.96 -34.70
N ALA A 521 -14.16 -23.30 -34.72
CA ALA A 521 -15.23 -23.56 -33.76
C ALA A 521 -15.70 -25.01 -33.95
N ASP A 522 -15.82 -25.74 -32.85
CA ASP A 522 -16.34 -27.10 -32.84
C ASP A 522 -17.69 -27.15 -33.60
N ASN A 523 -17.73 -27.94 -34.68
CA ASN A 523 -18.94 -28.20 -35.44
C ASN A 523 -19.75 -29.38 -34.86
N GLY A 524 -19.24 -30.01 -33.78
CA GLY A 524 -19.93 -31.00 -32.96
C GLY A 524 -20.17 -32.36 -33.64
N ALA A 525 -19.64 -32.59 -34.84
CA ALA A 525 -20.04 -33.76 -35.64
C ALA A 525 -18.84 -34.50 -36.24
N TRP A 526 -18.83 -35.81 -36.00
CA TRP A 526 -18.14 -36.77 -36.85
C TRP A 526 -18.77 -36.74 -38.26
N SER A 527 -17.95 -36.89 -39.29
CA SER A 527 -18.45 -36.97 -40.67
C SER A 527 -17.69 -38.00 -41.49
N ILE A 528 -18.37 -38.59 -42.48
CA ILE A 528 -17.78 -39.47 -43.49
C ILE A 528 -18.09 -38.92 -44.87
N ASN A 529 -17.10 -38.83 -45.76
CA ASN A 529 -17.27 -38.33 -47.12
C ASN A 529 -16.50 -39.17 -48.14
N PRO A 530 -17.13 -39.61 -49.26
CA PRO A 530 -18.57 -39.57 -49.52
C PRO A 530 -19.39 -40.38 -48.50
N VAL A 531 -20.69 -40.09 -48.38
CA VAL A 531 -21.63 -40.82 -47.48
C VAL A 531 -22.20 -42.10 -48.10
N LYS A 532 -21.81 -42.43 -49.33
CA LYS A 532 -22.32 -43.58 -50.09
C LYS A 532 -21.34 -44.06 -51.16
N GLY A 533 -21.45 -45.32 -51.58
CA GLY A 533 -20.62 -45.92 -52.64
C GLY A 533 -20.98 -47.37 -52.96
N SER A 534 -20.21 -48.03 -53.85
CA SER A 534 -20.52 -49.37 -54.40
C SER A 534 -20.54 -50.48 -53.34
N SER A 535 -21.54 -51.38 -53.41
CA SER A 535 -21.64 -52.61 -52.62
C SER A 535 -20.44 -53.57 -52.78
N MET A 536 -19.64 -53.44 -53.84
CA MET A 536 -18.41 -54.22 -54.02
C MET A 536 -17.23 -53.77 -53.13
N GLY A 537 -17.38 -52.66 -52.40
CA GLY A 537 -16.29 -52.06 -51.64
C GLY A 537 -15.25 -51.35 -52.52
N GLY A 538 -14.13 -50.92 -51.92
CA GLY A 538 -13.02 -50.24 -52.59
C GLY A 538 -13.20 -48.74 -52.80
N GLN A 539 -14.33 -48.14 -52.39
CA GLN A 539 -14.52 -46.69 -52.44
C GLN A 539 -13.61 -46.00 -51.42
N GLN A 540 -12.86 -44.99 -51.86
CA GLN A 540 -12.09 -44.15 -50.95
C GLN A 540 -13.04 -43.20 -50.21
N VAL A 541 -12.96 -43.22 -48.88
CA VAL A 541 -13.72 -42.37 -47.97
C VAL A 541 -12.79 -41.74 -46.94
N THR A 542 -13.15 -40.55 -46.48
CA THR A 542 -12.46 -39.85 -45.39
C THR A 542 -13.43 -39.70 -44.23
N ILE A 543 -13.02 -40.15 -43.04
CA ILE A 543 -13.70 -39.91 -41.78
C ILE A 543 -13.02 -38.73 -41.09
N THR A 544 -13.76 -37.66 -40.89
CA THR A 544 -13.29 -36.44 -40.22
C THR A 544 -13.89 -36.38 -38.81
N PRO A 545 -13.04 -36.30 -37.75
CA PRO A 545 -13.50 -36.18 -36.38
C PRO A 545 -13.99 -34.75 -36.06
N PRO A 546 -14.76 -34.56 -34.98
CA PRO A 546 -15.06 -33.24 -34.46
C PRO A 546 -13.76 -32.52 -34.05
N LYS A 547 -13.68 -31.23 -34.36
CA LYS A 547 -12.48 -30.42 -34.10
C LYS A 547 -12.46 -29.90 -32.67
N ILE A 548 -12.20 -30.81 -31.74
CA ILE A 548 -12.20 -30.53 -30.30
C ILE A 548 -10.82 -30.09 -29.77
N SER A 549 -9.72 -30.33 -30.49
CA SER A 549 -8.37 -29.93 -30.09
C SER A 549 -8.11 -28.45 -30.37
N ARG A 550 -7.65 -27.71 -29.36
CA ARG A 550 -7.33 -26.29 -29.45
C ARG A 550 -5.83 -26.05 -29.63
N GLY A 551 -5.46 -24.98 -30.33
CA GLY A 551 -4.08 -24.51 -30.49
C GLY A 551 -3.47 -23.84 -29.25
N ILE A 552 -4.11 -23.94 -28.09
CA ILE A 552 -3.68 -23.27 -26.85
C ILE A 552 -2.31 -23.84 -26.41
N ARG A 553 -1.43 -22.96 -25.92
CA ARG A 553 -0.08 -23.31 -25.44
C ARG A 553 0.18 -22.66 -24.08
N PHE A 554 1.03 -23.30 -23.26
CA PHE A 554 1.51 -22.67 -22.05
C PHE A 554 2.41 -21.48 -22.38
N ASN A 555 2.14 -20.33 -21.76
CA ASN A 555 3.06 -19.20 -21.74
C ASN A 555 3.88 -19.18 -20.44
N GLN A 556 3.40 -19.82 -19.37
CA GLN A 556 4.14 -20.00 -18.13
C GLN A 556 4.02 -21.43 -17.64
N VAL A 557 5.09 -21.90 -17.00
CA VAL A 557 5.13 -23.17 -16.28
C VAL A 557 5.92 -22.97 -14.99
N SER A 558 5.44 -23.55 -13.90
CA SER A 558 6.08 -23.51 -12.59
C SER A 558 5.96 -24.87 -11.91
N ALA A 559 7.09 -25.39 -11.47
CA ALA A 559 7.22 -26.68 -10.80
C ALA A 559 7.34 -26.47 -9.29
N GLY A 560 6.44 -27.06 -8.51
CA GLY A 560 6.40 -26.95 -7.05
C GLY A 560 6.65 -28.27 -6.32
N GLY A 561 6.72 -28.21 -5.00
CA GLY A 561 6.88 -29.38 -4.14
C GLY A 561 7.80 -29.14 -2.95
N TYR A 562 7.68 -30.01 -1.95
CA TYR A 562 8.30 -29.88 -0.63
C TYR A 562 9.17 -31.11 -0.25
N GLN A 563 10.03 -30.98 0.77
CA GLN A 563 11.25 -31.78 1.03
C GLN A 563 11.25 -32.50 2.38
N ALA A 564 10.41 -32.17 3.37
CA ALA A 564 10.43 -32.91 4.64
C ALA A 564 9.36 -34.02 4.70
N GLY A 565 9.80 -35.25 4.96
CA GLY A 565 8.96 -36.39 5.38
C GLY A 565 8.20 -37.11 4.28
N ASP A 566 7.40 -36.39 3.49
CA ASP A 566 6.50 -36.97 2.48
C ASP A 566 6.53 -36.14 1.18
N PHE A 567 7.10 -36.71 0.12
CA PHE A 567 7.38 -35.99 -1.14
C PHE A 567 6.13 -35.91 -2.00
N HIS A 568 5.67 -34.72 -2.36
CA HIS A 568 4.45 -34.56 -3.17
C HIS A 568 4.61 -33.42 -4.20
N GLY A 569 5.20 -33.74 -5.36
CA GLY A 569 5.40 -32.79 -6.44
C GLY A 569 4.09 -32.40 -7.14
N PHE A 570 4.02 -31.17 -7.65
CA PHE A 570 2.95 -30.70 -8.51
C PHE A 570 3.45 -29.63 -9.47
N SER A 571 2.61 -29.28 -10.43
CA SER A 571 2.93 -28.33 -11.50
C SER A 571 1.74 -27.43 -11.78
N VAL A 572 2.03 -26.18 -12.11
CA VAL A 572 1.04 -25.18 -12.52
C VAL A 572 1.54 -24.42 -13.74
N GLY A 573 0.63 -23.92 -14.57
CA GLY A 573 0.98 -23.06 -15.70
C GLY A 573 -0.18 -22.19 -16.15
N VAL A 574 0.14 -21.02 -16.70
CA VAL A 574 -0.81 -20.17 -17.41
C VAL A 574 -0.70 -20.45 -18.90
N ALA A 575 -1.85 -20.54 -19.57
CA ALA A 575 -1.90 -20.79 -21.00
C ALA A 575 -2.39 -19.57 -21.79
N SER A 576 -2.20 -19.63 -23.11
CA SER A 576 -2.47 -18.55 -24.06
C SER A 576 -3.94 -18.10 -24.10
N ASP A 577 -4.85 -18.97 -23.66
CA ASP A 577 -6.28 -18.69 -23.45
C ASP A 577 -6.57 -17.88 -22.18
N GLY A 578 -5.55 -17.51 -21.41
CA GLY A 578 -5.67 -16.74 -20.18
C GLY A 578 -6.09 -17.56 -18.96
N ASN A 579 -6.10 -18.90 -19.04
CA ASN A 579 -6.47 -19.76 -17.92
C ASN A 579 -5.24 -20.36 -17.24
N ALA A 580 -5.36 -20.63 -15.94
CA ALA A 580 -4.40 -21.43 -15.19
C ALA A 580 -4.78 -22.91 -15.24
N TYR A 581 -3.78 -23.78 -15.29
CA TYR A 581 -3.92 -25.24 -15.28
C TYR A 581 -2.95 -25.83 -14.25
N ALA A 582 -3.39 -26.85 -13.52
CA ALA A 582 -2.58 -27.52 -12.51
C ALA A 582 -2.71 -29.05 -12.60
N TRP A 583 -1.64 -29.76 -12.24
CA TRP A 583 -1.57 -31.22 -12.22
C TRP A 583 -0.51 -31.72 -11.23
N GLY A 584 -0.53 -33.02 -10.92
CA GLY A 584 0.32 -33.62 -9.89
C GLY A 584 -0.41 -33.93 -8.59
N SER A 585 0.26 -33.74 -7.44
CA SER A 585 -0.33 -33.97 -6.11
C SER A 585 -1.36 -32.91 -5.72
N ASN A 586 -2.39 -33.32 -4.97
CA ASN A 586 -3.47 -32.44 -4.47
C ASN A 586 -3.78 -32.62 -2.97
N GLN A 587 -2.86 -33.19 -2.19
CA GLN A 587 -3.11 -33.53 -0.79
C GLN A 587 -3.46 -32.33 0.10
N HIS A 588 -2.98 -31.13 -0.25
CA HIS A 588 -3.22 -29.88 0.47
C HIS A 588 -4.14 -28.92 -0.29
N GLY A 589 -4.74 -29.37 -1.39
CA GLY A 589 -5.57 -28.52 -2.25
C GLY A 589 -4.77 -27.61 -3.20
N GLN A 590 -3.46 -27.84 -3.35
CA GLN A 590 -2.55 -27.03 -4.17
C GLN A 590 -2.91 -26.98 -5.67
N LEU A 591 -3.75 -27.89 -6.16
CA LEU A 591 -4.25 -27.82 -7.54
C LEU A 591 -5.39 -26.80 -7.71
N GLY A 592 -6.01 -26.31 -6.62
CA GLY A 592 -7.06 -25.30 -6.66
C GLY A 592 -8.40 -25.78 -7.26
N GLN A 593 -8.54 -27.09 -7.47
CA GLN A 593 -9.65 -27.71 -8.22
C GLN A 593 -10.79 -28.23 -7.32
N GLY A 594 -10.97 -27.65 -6.13
CA GLY A 594 -12.15 -27.89 -5.30
C GLY A 594 -11.86 -28.54 -3.96
N THR A 595 -11.50 -29.84 -3.91
CA THR A 595 -11.28 -30.55 -2.63
C THR A 595 -9.87 -31.12 -2.57
N ALA A 596 -9.16 -30.86 -1.47
CA ALA A 596 -7.90 -31.52 -1.16
C ALA A 596 -8.12 -33.04 -1.08
N ASN A 597 -7.34 -33.82 -1.82
CA ASN A 597 -7.45 -35.27 -1.83
C ASN A 597 -6.14 -35.93 -2.29
N SER A 598 -6.00 -37.22 -2.01
CA SER A 598 -4.81 -38.00 -2.35
C SER A 598 -4.78 -38.47 -3.82
N THR A 599 -5.84 -38.24 -4.59
CA THR A 599 -5.86 -38.60 -6.02
C THR A 599 -5.04 -37.58 -6.80
N THR A 600 -3.98 -38.08 -7.44
CA THR A 600 -3.09 -37.26 -8.24
C THR A 600 -3.69 -37.00 -9.62
N GLN A 601 -3.45 -35.81 -10.14
CA GLN A 601 -3.97 -35.37 -11.42
C GLN A 601 -2.94 -35.65 -12.52
N LYS A 602 -3.26 -36.56 -13.43
CA LYS A 602 -2.32 -37.07 -14.45
C LYS A 602 -2.01 -36.12 -15.60
N ARG A 603 -2.87 -35.13 -15.82
CA ARG A 603 -2.80 -34.19 -16.93
C ARG A 603 -3.19 -32.80 -16.47
N PRO A 604 -2.69 -31.73 -17.11
CA PRO A 604 -3.11 -30.37 -16.79
C PRO A 604 -4.64 -30.22 -16.81
N VAL A 605 -5.21 -29.80 -15.69
CA VAL A 605 -6.65 -29.50 -15.55
C VAL A 605 -6.82 -28.04 -15.21
N LYS A 606 -7.82 -27.40 -15.84
CA LYS A 606 -8.11 -25.99 -15.65
C LYS A 606 -8.48 -25.71 -14.20
N VAL A 607 -7.84 -24.71 -13.62
CA VAL A 607 -8.19 -24.18 -12.29
C VAL A 607 -9.49 -23.36 -12.43
N PRO A 608 -10.50 -23.59 -11.57
CA PRO A 608 -11.70 -22.76 -11.52
C PRO A 608 -11.36 -21.28 -11.30
N LEU A 609 -12.18 -20.39 -11.87
CA LEU A 609 -12.02 -18.96 -11.63
C LEU A 609 -12.34 -18.61 -10.16
N PRO A 610 -11.74 -17.56 -9.59
CA PRO A 610 -12.09 -17.10 -8.26
C PRO A 610 -13.55 -16.61 -8.21
N ASP A 611 -14.20 -16.74 -7.06
CA ASP A 611 -15.59 -16.32 -6.91
C ASP A 611 -15.72 -14.79 -7.06
N GLY A 612 -16.74 -14.35 -7.81
CA GLY A 612 -17.07 -12.92 -7.96
C GLY A 612 -16.24 -12.13 -8.96
N VAL A 613 -15.34 -12.76 -9.72
CA VAL A 613 -14.58 -12.07 -10.78
C VAL A 613 -15.45 -11.70 -11.99
N ALA A 614 -15.05 -10.65 -12.71
CA ALA A 614 -15.77 -10.16 -13.88
C ALA A 614 -15.76 -11.17 -15.06
N ALA A 615 -16.77 -11.06 -15.92
CA ALA A 615 -16.79 -11.79 -17.19
C ALA A 615 -15.56 -11.42 -18.04
N GLY A 616 -14.79 -12.42 -18.48
CA GLY A 616 -13.55 -12.22 -19.23
C GLY A 616 -12.29 -12.12 -18.36
N PHE A 617 -12.37 -12.43 -17.06
CA PHE A 617 -11.19 -12.58 -16.20
C PHE A 617 -10.19 -13.59 -16.77
N THR A 618 -8.90 -13.25 -16.67
CA THR A 618 -7.79 -14.15 -17.01
C THR A 618 -6.72 -14.11 -15.94
N TYR A 619 -6.01 -15.22 -15.76
CA TYR A 619 -4.75 -15.25 -15.02
C TYR A 619 -3.61 -14.72 -15.90
N THR A 620 -2.79 -13.85 -15.35
CA THR A 620 -1.59 -13.31 -16.00
C THR A 620 -0.32 -13.93 -15.44
N GLN A 621 -0.36 -14.46 -14.21
CA GLN A 621 0.76 -15.17 -13.61
C GLN A 621 0.27 -16.31 -12.71
N ALA A 622 1.00 -17.43 -12.64
CA ALA A 622 0.83 -18.44 -11.60
C ALA A 622 2.18 -19.10 -11.24
N VAL A 623 2.49 -19.15 -9.95
CA VAL A 623 3.74 -19.70 -9.40
C VAL A 623 3.45 -20.72 -8.31
N ALA A 624 4.09 -21.87 -8.39
CA ALA A 624 3.99 -22.95 -7.41
C ALA A 624 5.07 -22.80 -6.33
N GLY A 625 4.66 -22.87 -5.07
CA GLY A 625 5.53 -23.00 -3.91
C GLY A 625 5.68 -24.45 -3.44
N GLY A 626 5.89 -24.64 -2.14
CA GLY A 626 5.98 -25.98 -1.53
C GLY A 626 4.69 -26.78 -1.72
N TYR A 627 3.57 -26.26 -1.20
CA TYR A 627 2.23 -26.84 -1.34
C TYR A 627 1.12 -25.79 -1.52
N HIS A 628 1.49 -24.61 -2.02
CA HIS A 628 0.57 -23.52 -2.33
C HIS A 628 0.91 -22.89 -3.67
N VAL A 629 -0.03 -22.08 -4.17
CA VAL A 629 0.12 -21.33 -5.41
C VAL A 629 -0.24 -19.89 -5.14
N LEU A 630 0.52 -18.97 -5.75
CA LEU A 630 0.13 -17.58 -5.94
C LEU A 630 -0.15 -17.34 -7.41
N ALA A 631 -1.18 -16.56 -7.70
CA ALA A 631 -1.52 -16.16 -9.05
C ALA A 631 -1.93 -14.69 -9.11
N VAL A 632 -1.67 -14.03 -10.23
CA VAL A 632 -2.12 -12.65 -10.49
C VAL A 632 -3.23 -12.70 -11.54
N GLY A 633 -4.35 -12.03 -11.25
CA GLY A 633 -5.47 -11.86 -12.17
C GLY A 633 -5.31 -10.64 -13.08
N SER A 634 -6.12 -10.58 -14.14
CA SER A 634 -6.22 -9.42 -15.05
C SER A 634 -6.74 -8.13 -14.38
N ASP A 635 -7.28 -8.26 -13.17
CA ASP A 635 -7.67 -7.18 -12.25
C ASP A 635 -6.50 -6.64 -11.40
N GLY A 636 -5.33 -7.27 -11.52
CA GLY A 636 -4.12 -7.00 -10.74
C GLY A 636 -4.15 -7.60 -9.33
N ILE A 637 -5.21 -8.33 -8.95
CA ILE A 637 -5.35 -8.92 -7.61
C ILE A 637 -4.52 -10.21 -7.54
N VAL A 638 -3.86 -10.41 -6.39
CA VAL A 638 -3.19 -11.68 -6.07
C VAL A 638 -4.21 -12.64 -5.47
N TYR A 639 -4.25 -13.84 -6.05
CA TYR A 639 -5.04 -14.97 -5.57
C TYR A 639 -4.11 -16.06 -5.05
N SER A 640 -4.50 -16.73 -3.97
CA SER A 640 -3.72 -17.80 -3.35
C SER A 640 -4.60 -19.01 -3.02
N TRP A 641 -4.00 -20.20 -3.03
CA TRP A 641 -4.63 -21.46 -2.59
C TRP A 641 -3.57 -22.52 -2.27
N GLY A 642 -3.96 -23.57 -1.56
CA GLY A 642 -3.15 -24.68 -1.08
C GLY A 642 -2.99 -24.68 0.44
N ALA A 643 -1.83 -25.13 0.92
CA ALA A 643 -1.46 -25.12 2.33
C ALA A 643 -1.33 -23.68 2.89
N ASN A 644 -1.68 -23.49 4.16
CA ASN A 644 -1.58 -22.19 4.84
C ASN A 644 -1.10 -22.29 6.31
N ASP A 645 -0.46 -23.38 6.70
CA ASP A 645 -0.03 -23.67 8.07
C ASP A 645 0.91 -22.60 8.67
N HIS A 646 1.59 -21.81 7.83
CA HIS A 646 2.49 -20.73 8.22
C HIS A 646 2.01 -19.33 7.80
N GLY A 647 0.80 -19.21 7.24
CA GLY A 647 0.23 -17.96 6.73
C GLY A 647 0.61 -17.62 5.29
N GLN A 648 1.21 -18.55 4.54
CA GLN A 648 1.70 -18.37 3.17
C GLN A 648 0.63 -17.98 2.13
N LEU A 649 -0.66 -18.13 2.45
CA LEU A 649 -1.74 -17.65 1.59
C LEU A 649 -2.04 -16.15 1.80
N GLY A 650 -1.57 -15.53 2.89
CA GLY A 650 -1.66 -14.08 3.09
C GLY A 650 -3.08 -13.56 3.31
N ASP A 651 -4.01 -14.40 3.77
CA ASP A 651 -5.42 -14.07 4.02
C ASP A 651 -5.70 -13.61 5.46
N GLY A 652 -4.67 -13.50 6.30
CA GLY A 652 -4.77 -13.19 7.72
C GLY A 652 -5.08 -14.41 8.61
N THR A 653 -5.02 -15.62 8.05
CA THR A 653 -5.30 -16.88 8.76
C THR A 653 -4.17 -17.89 8.57
N THR A 654 -4.34 -19.08 9.16
CA THR A 654 -3.52 -20.27 8.87
C THR A 654 -4.35 -21.42 8.27
N ALA A 655 -5.53 -21.09 7.73
CA ALA A 655 -6.44 -22.08 7.16
C ALA A 655 -6.11 -22.36 5.69
N SER A 656 -5.93 -23.64 5.34
CA SER A 656 -5.68 -24.05 3.96
C SER A 656 -6.93 -23.86 3.09
N HIS A 657 -6.73 -23.48 1.83
CA HIS A 657 -7.81 -23.24 0.86
C HIS A 657 -7.60 -24.07 -0.41
N SER A 658 -8.61 -24.81 -0.85
CA SER A 658 -8.52 -25.69 -2.03
C SER A 658 -9.10 -25.06 -3.31
N LYS A 659 -9.39 -23.75 -3.25
CA LYS A 659 -9.84 -22.90 -4.35
C LYS A 659 -9.12 -21.56 -4.29
N PRO A 660 -8.89 -20.88 -5.43
CA PRO A 660 -8.32 -19.54 -5.45
C PRO A 660 -9.12 -18.56 -4.60
N GLN A 661 -8.44 -17.83 -3.70
CA GLN A 661 -9.01 -16.77 -2.87
C GLN A 661 -8.15 -15.51 -2.96
N PRO A 662 -8.72 -14.30 -2.87
CA PRO A 662 -7.93 -13.07 -2.90
C PRO A 662 -7.06 -12.96 -1.63
N VAL A 663 -5.78 -12.63 -1.83
CA VAL A 663 -4.86 -12.27 -0.75
C VAL A 663 -5.34 -10.97 -0.10
N LYS A 664 -5.25 -10.87 1.23
CA LYS A 664 -5.73 -9.71 1.98
C LYS A 664 -4.61 -8.70 2.19
N GLY A 665 -4.74 -7.51 1.60
CA GLY A 665 -3.81 -6.42 1.76
C GLY A 665 -3.79 -5.84 3.19
N PRO A 666 -2.77 -5.04 3.54
CA PRO A 666 -2.64 -4.44 4.88
C PRO A 666 -3.83 -3.54 5.28
N ASP A 667 -4.54 -2.98 4.31
CA ASP A 667 -5.75 -2.17 4.46
C ASP A 667 -7.05 -3.01 4.51
N GLY A 668 -6.92 -4.33 4.42
CA GLY A 668 -8.02 -5.29 4.36
C GLY A 668 -8.67 -5.45 2.99
N GLN A 669 -8.20 -4.74 1.95
CA GLN A 669 -8.68 -4.88 0.57
C GLN A 669 -7.93 -5.99 -0.16
N PRO A 670 -8.44 -6.51 -1.31
CA PRO A 670 -7.68 -7.45 -2.13
C PRO A 670 -6.31 -6.89 -2.54
N PHE A 671 -5.25 -7.61 -2.18
CA PHE A 671 -3.88 -7.18 -2.43
C PHE A 671 -3.55 -7.22 -3.92
N LYS A 672 -2.90 -6.18 -4.45
CA LYS A 672 -2.58 -6.06 -5.88
C LYS A 672 -1.09 -6.11 -6.14
N ALA A 673 -0.70 -6.85 -7.17
CA ALA A 673 0.70 -7.05 -7.55
C ALA A 673 0.89 -7.17 -9.06
N VAL A 674 2.12 -6.90 -9.49
CA VAL A 674 2.59 -7.13 -10.88
C VAL A 674 3.46 -8.37 -10.98
N GLN A 675 4.02 -8.83 -9.87
CA GLN A 675 4.80 -10.06 -9.80
C GLN A 675 4.57 -10.78 -8.47
N VAL A 676 4.49 -12.11 -8.52
CA VAL A 676 4.50 -12.99 -7.35
C VAL A 676 5.63 -14.02 -7.43
N SER A 677 6.09 -14.47 -6.26
CA SER A 677 6.98 -15.61 -6.06
C SER A 677 6.52 -16.39 -4.84
N ALA A 678 6.67 -17.72 -4.85
CA ALA A 678 6.24 -18.60 -3.77
C ALA A 678 7.42 -19.49 -3.37
N GLY A 679 7.75 -19.49 -2.09
CA GLY A 679 8.74 -20.39 -1.50
C GLY A 679 8.08 -21.64 -0.91
N ALA A 680 8.74 -22.27 0.07
CA ALA A 680 8.24 -23.49 0.70
C ALA A 680 7.02 -23.20 1.59
N TYR A 681 7.12 -22.14 2.40
CA TYR A 681 6.17 -21.74 3.44
C TYR A 681 5.97 -20.22 3.50
N ASP A 682 6.51 -19.53 2.52
CA ASP A 682 6.54 -18.09 2.39
C ASP A 682 6.17 -17.69 0.96
N SER A 683 5.86 -16.41 0.83
CA SER A 683 5.28 -15.83 -0.35
C SER A 683 5.74 -14.38 -0.45
N ALA A 684 5.96 -13.92 -1.67
CA ALA A 684 6.37 -12.56 -1.92
C ALA A 684 5.71 -12.01 -3.18
N ALA A 685 5.60 -10.69 -3.21
CA ALA A 685 5.05 -9.98 -4.33
C ALA A 685 5.65 -8.59 -4.48
N ILE A 686 5.59 -8.08 -5.70
CA ILE A 686 5.88 -6.69 -6.04
C ILE A 686 4.56 -6.02 -6.39
N ASP A 687 4.21 -4.96 -5.66
CA ASP A 687 2.98 -4.22 -5.91
C ASP A 687 3.05 -3.36 -7.19
N GLN A 688 1.96 -2.66 -7.51
CA GLN A 688 1.90 -1.81 -8.71
C GLN A 688 2.80 -0.57 -8.64
N GLN A 689 3.38 -0.26 -7.47
CA GLN A 689 4.34 0.82 -7.25
C GLN A 689 5.78 0.31 -7.22
N GLY A 690 6.01 -1.00 -7.37
CA GLY A 690 7.35 -1.61 -7.31
C GLY A 690 7.78 -2.00 -5.89
N ARG A 691 6.92 -1.89 -4.88
CA ARG A 691 7.27 -2.22 -3.48
C ARG A 691 7.21 -3.72 -3.22
N VAL A 692 8.19 -4.22 -2.48
CA VAL A 692 8.30 -5.65 -2.13
C VAL A 692 7.54 -5.96 -0.85
N TYR A 693 6.66 -6.95 -0.92
CA TYR A 693 5.93 -7.51 0.21
C TYR A 693 6.30 -8.98 0.40
N THR A 694 6.40 -9.41 1.66
CA THR A 694 6.66 -10.80 2.05
C THR A 694 5.67 -11.26 3.11
N TRP A 695 5.26 -12.53 3.07
CA TRP A 695 4.42 -13.14 4.09
C TRP A 695 4.66 -14.66 4.16
N GLY A 696 4.02 -15.34 5.12
CA GLY A 696 4.35 -16.70 5.51
C GLY A 696 5.58 -16.75 6.43
N SER A 697 6.35 -17.83 6.35
CA SER A 697 7.55 -18.06 7.15
C SER A 697 8.63 -18.77 6.35
N GLU A 698 9.84 -18.25 6.35
CA GLU A 698 11.02 -18.93 5.81
C GLU A 698 11.50 -20.01 6.79
N ASN A 699 12.06 -21.10 6.27
CA ASN A 699 12.55 -22.23 7.07
C ASN A 699 14.04 -22.47 6.84
N ASN A 700 14.80 -22.80 7.89
CA ASN A 700 16.24 -23.01 7.80
C ASN A 700 16.66 -24.36 7.20
N ASN A 701 15.73 -25.08 6.54
CA ASN A 701 15.87 -26.45 6.03
C ASN A 701 15.95 -27.54 7.12
N TYR A 702 15.77 -27.18 8.39
CA TYR A 702 15.78 -28.09 9.53
C TYR A 702 14.56 -27.85 10.42
N THR A 703 14.77 -27.33 11.63
CA THR A 703 13.75 -27.23 12.68
C THR A 703 13.28 -25.80 12.96
N ALA A 704 13.94 -24.78 12.40
CA ALA A 704 13.67 -23.40 12.72
C ALA A 704 12.88 -22.70 11.62
N TYR A 705 11.93 -21.87 12.06
CA TYR A 705 11.07 -21.05 11.22
C TYR A 705 11.21 -19.59 11.65
N SER A 706 11.12 -18.69 10.68
CA SER A 706 10.99 -17.26 10.97
C SER A 706 9.63 -16.97 11.63
N THR A 707 9.42 -15.74 12.07
CA THR A 707 8.10 -15.36 12.59
C THR A 707 7.08 -15.31 11.45
N SER A 708 6.03 -16.13 11.54
CA SER A 708 4.94 -16.15 10.55
C SER A 708 4.28 -14.79 10.39
N LYS A 709 4.20 -14.34 9.15
CA LYS A 709 3.48 -13.16 8.71
C LYS A 709 2.18 -13.62 8.03
N LEU A 710 1.03 -13.42 8.65
CA LEU A 710 -0.26 -13.93 8.12
C LEU A 710 -0.83 -13.11 6.97
N ALA A 711 -0.26 -11.94 6.68
CA ALA A 711 -0.67 -11.04 5.61
C ALA A 711 0.58 -10.38 4.98
N PRO A 712 0.51 -9.88 3.73
CA PRO A 712 1.61 -9.19 3.07
C PRO A 712 2.21 -8.07 3.93
N ALA A 713 3.48 -8.23 4.31
CA ALA A 713 4.23 -7.23 5.08
C ALA A 713 5.29 -6.56 4.19
N LEU A 714 5.33 -5.23 4.23
CA LEU A 714 6.27 -4.43 3.44
C LEU A 714 7.72 -4.72 3.89
N ALA A 715 8.58 -5.12 2.95
CA ALA A 715 10.00 -5.30 3.22
C ALA A 715 10.67 -3.94 3.49
N LYS A 716 11.54 -3.88 4.51
CA LYS A 716 12.21 -2.62 4.86
C LYS A 716 13.16 -2.18 3.74
N ASP A 717 13.24 -0.87 3.56
CA ASP A 717 14.24 -0.28 2.68
C ASP A 717 15.63 -0.29 3.36
N PRO A 718 16.65 -0.94 2.78
CA PRO A 718 18.03 -0.89 3.28
C PRO A 718 18.60 0.51 3.38
N LYS A 719 18.12 1.46 2.56
CA LYS A 719 18.52 2.87 2.57
C LYS A 719 17.83 3.69 3.67
N GLY A 720 16.89 3.10 4.42
CA GLY A 720 16.25 3.74 5.57
C GLY A 720 15.17 4.78 5.23
N SER A 721 14.66 4.82 3.99
CA SER A 721 13.67 5.85 3.59
C SER A 721 12.30 5.70 4.25
N GLY A 722 11.98 4.52 4.79
CA GLY A 722 10.64 4.19 5.29
C GLY A 722 9.58 3.95 4.21
N LEU A 723 9.94 4.02 2.92
CA LEU A 723 9.04 3.78 1.78
C LEU A 723 8.92 2.28 1.42
N GLY A 724 9.75 1.44 2.04
CA GLY A 724 9.89 0.02 1.72
C GLY A 724 10.83 -0.25 0.55
N LEU A 725 11.36 -1.47 0.48
CA LEU A 725 12.23 -1.89 -0.61
C LEU A 725 11.46 -1.86 -1.93
N HIS A 726 12.04 -1.23 -2.96
CA HIS A 726 11.54 -1.27 -4.32
C HIS A 726 12.35 -2.26 -5.16
N ALA A 727 11.69 -3.04 -5.99
CA ALA A 727 12.32 -4.04 -6.84
C ALA A 727 11.61 -4.19 -8.19
N ALA A 728 12.36 -4.65 -9.18
CA ALA A 728 11.84 -5.11 -10.47
C ALA A 728 11.64 -6.64 -10.50
N GLN A 729 12.33 -7.38 -9.64
CA GLN A 729 12.17 -8.83 -9.51
C GLN A 729 12.30 -9.28 -8.05
N VAL A 730 11.45 -10.19 -7.60
CA VAL A 730 11.55 -10.91 -6.33
C VAL A 730 11.57 -12.41 -6.59
N SER A 731 12.40 -13.15 -5.87
CA SER A 731 12.49 -14.61 -5.96
C SER A 731 12.65 -15.21 -4.57
N LEU A 732 11.88 -16.26 -4.33
CA LEU A 732 11.95 -17.10 -3.14
C LEU A 732 12.17 -18.54 -3.58
N GLY A 733 12.74 -19.35 -2.69
CA GLY A 733 12.75 -20.80 -2.84
C GLY A 733 12.37 -21.48 -1.54
N TRP A 734 13.11 -21.20 -0.47
CA TRP A 734 12.87 -21.89 0.81
C TRP A 734 13.30 -21.09 2.05
N SER A 735 14.59 -20.79 2.14
CA SER A 735 15.22 -20.31 3.36
C SER A 735 15.47 -18.81 3.34
N PHE A 736 15.45 -18.20 2.16
CA PHE A 736 15.85 -16.84 1.94
C PHE A 736 15.12 -16.22 0.74
N ILE A 737 15.19 -14.90 0.69
CA ILE A 737 14.53 -14.05 -0.29
C ILE A 737 15.57 -13.25 -1.04
N MET A 738 15.37 -13.11 -2.35
CA MET A 738 16.16 -12.25 -3.22
C MET A 738 15.26 -11.19 -3.84
N ALA A 739 15.73 -9.95 -3.88
CA ALA A 739 15.09 -8.87 -4.60
C ALA A 739 16.11 -8.11 -5.44
N LYS A 740 15.78 -7.87 -6.72
CA LYS A 740 16.59 -7.14 -7.68
C LYS A 740 15.92 -5.81 -8.00
N ASP A 741 16.60 -4.71 -7.73
CA ASP A 741 16.15 -3.36 -8.08
C ASP A 741 16.14 -3.17 -9.62
N THR A 742 15.43 -2.15 -10.06
CA THR A 742 15.42 -1.60 -11.42
C THR A 742 16.82 -1.28 -11.93
N ASP A 743 17.69 -0.72 -11.08
CA ASP A 743 19.09 -0.43 -11.41
C ASP A 743 20.01 -1.68 -11.38
N GLY A 744 19.44 -2.85 -11.09
CA GLY A 744 20.13 -4.14 -10.97
C GLY A 744 20.69 -4.47 -9.59
N SER A 745 20.64 -3.57 -8.60
CA SER A 745 21.13 -3.84 -7.24
C SER A 745 20.44 -5.06 -6.64
N LEU A 746 21.23 -6.00 -6.13
CA LEU A 746 20.72 -7.21 -5.53
C LEU A 746 20.69 -7.12 -4.00
N TYR A 747 19.55 -7.47 -3.41
CA TYR A 747 19.32 -7.55 -1.98
C TYR A 747 18.87 -8.95 -1.56
N THR A 748 19.33 -9.41 -0.40
CA THR A 748 18.99 -10.71 0.19
C THR A 748 18.67 -10.60 1.67
N TRP A 749 17.80 -11.48 2.17
CA TRP A 749 17.51 -11.65 3.59
C TRP A 749 16.90 -13.03 3.85
N GLY A 750 16.85 -13.45 5.12
CA GLY A 750 16.41 -14.78 5.54
C GLY A 750 17.49 -15.54 6.31
N TYR A 751 17.47 -16.87 6.17
CA TYR A 751 18.49 -17.74 6.74
C TYR A 751 19.74 -17.83 5.85
N ASP A 752 20.89 -18.06 6.47
CA ASP A 752 22.20 -18.02 5.81
C ASP A 752 23.09 -19.23 6.16
N ASN A 753 22.47 -20.40 6.32
CA ASN A 753 23.16 -21.63 6.77
C ASN A 753 24.38 -21.99 5.93
N TYR A 754 24.34 -21.73 4.63
CA TYR A 754 25.37 -22.10 3.65
C TYR A 754 25.93 -20.89 2.88
N GLY A 755 25.62 -19.67 3.31
CA GLY A 755 26.05 -18.44 2.66
C GLY A 755 25.18 -18.03 1.47
N GLN A 756 23.94 -18.52 1.39
CA GLN A 756 22.96 -18.18 0.35
C GLN A 756 22.62 -16.69 0.29
N LEU A 757 22.84 -15.93 1.38
CA LEU A 757 22.69 -14.48 1.34
C LEU A 757 23.81 -13.79 0.54
N GLY A 758 24.92 -14.46 0.24
CA GLY A 758 25.99 -13.93 -0.62
C GLY A 758 26.88 -12.88 0.04
N ASN A 759 26.80 -12.72 1.36
CA ASN A 759 27.47 -11.67 2.15
C ASN A 759 28.93 -12.00 2.55
N GLY A 760 29.49 -13.12 2.06
CA GLY A 760 30.83 -13.58 2.42
C GLY A 760 30.92 -14.38 3.72
N ALA A 761 29.80 -14.64 4.38
CA ALA A 761 29.70 -15.47 5.57
C ALA A 761 28.69 -16.62 5.37
N ALA A 762 28.71 -17.57 6.31
CA ALA A 762 27.68 -18.59 6.46
C ALA A 762 27.48 -18.83 7.96
N THR A 763 26.23 -19.00 8.40
CA THR A 763 25.94 -19.22 9.83
C THR A 763 26.09 -20.68 10.26
N GLY A 764 26.21 -21.61 9.31
CA GLY A 764 26.31 -23.05 9.55
C GLY A 764 24.96 -23.76 9.64
N GLU A 765 24.99 -25.09 9.57
CA GLU A 765 23.81 -25.95 9.69
C GLU A 765 23.11 -25.80 11.05
N TYR A 766 21.79 -26.01 11.08
CA TYR A 766 20.94 -25.88 12.28
C TYR A 766 20.93 -24.49 12.95
N SER A 767 21.61 -23.50 12.38
CA SER A 767 21.56 -22.11 12.84
C SER A 767 20.12 -21.60 12.89
N THR A 768 19.79 -20.90 13.96
CA THR A 768 18.51 -20.20 14.15
C THR A 768 18.62 -18.71 13.86
N THR A 769 19.80 -18.23 13.45
CA THR A 769 20.04 -16.83 13.10
C THR A 769 19.33 -16.49 11.81
N TYR A 770 18.41 -15.52 11.87
CA TYR A 770 17.59 -15.07 10.76
C TYR A 770 17.83 -13.58 10.51
N ALA A 771 18.25 -13.22 9.30
CA ALA A 771 18.37 -11.83 8.87
C ALA A 771 16.98 -11.34 8.41
N ALA A 772 16.32 -10.53 9.22
CA ALA A 772 14.94 -10.11 8.96
C ALA A 772 14.80 -8.97 7.94
N ASP A 773 15.87 -8.20 7.75
CA ASP A 773 15.86 -6.99 6.93
C ASP A 773 16.69 -7.20 5.66
N PRO A 774 16.24 -6.72 4.48
CA PRO A 774 17.01 -6.78 3.24
C PRO A 774 18.39 -6.13 3.37
N ALA A 775 19.42 -6.80 2.86
CA ALA A 775 20.79 -6.30 2.83
C ALA A 775 21.39 -6.42 1.41
N PRO A 776 22.22 -5.47 0.96
CA PRO A 776 22.84 -5.56 -0.35
C PRO A 776 23.84 -6.72 -0.42
N VAL A 777 23.82 -7.46 -1.53
CA VAL A 777 24.84 -8.48 -1.83
C VAL A 777 26.11 -7.75 -2.30
N PRO A 778 27.27 -7.94 -1.64
CA PRO A 778 28.51 -7.31 -2.07
C PRO A 778 28.95 -7.78 -3.45
N ASP A 779 29.47 -6.88 -4.26
CA ASP A 779 30.11 -7.23 -5.52
C ASP A 779 31.41 -8.02 -5.25
N PRO A 780 31.64 -9.16 -5.94
CA PRO A 780 32.79 -10.01 -5.67
C PRO A 780 34.14 -9.42 -6.12
N GLU A 781 34.14 -8.42 -7.03
CA GLU A 781 35.35 -7.71 -7.45
C GLU A 781 35.62 -6.47 -6.60
N ASP A 782 34.57 -5.83 -6.08
CA ASP A 782 34.65 -4.65 -5.22
C ASP A 782 33.55 -4.67 -4.15
N THR A 783 33.85 -5.21 -2.97
CA THR A 783 32.88 -5.39 -1.88
C THR A 783 32.30 -4.10 -1.30
N SER A 784 32.81 -2.93 -1.71
CA SER A 784 32.19 -1.64 -1.39
C SER A 784 30.96 -1.33 -2.25
N LYS A 785 30.77 -2.07 -3.35
CA LYS A 785 29.63 -1.95 -4.27
C LYS A 785 28.63 -3.08 -4.07
N THR A 786 27.39 -2.83 -4.50
CA THR A 786 26.35 -3.86 -4.56
C THR A 786 26.43 -4.61 -5.89
N PHE A 787 26.38 -5.94 -5.83
CA PHE A 787 26.34 -6.81 -7.00
C PHE A 787 25.14 -6.48 -7.89
N LYS A 788 25.38 -6.34 -9.20
CA LYS A 788 24.38 -5.95 -10.19
C LYS A 788 23.91 -7.14 -11.02
N ALA A 789 22.64 -7.47 -10.91
CA ALA A 789 21.99 -8.54 -11.67
C ALA A 789 20.99 -7.99 -12.70
N ALA A 790 20.86 -8.69 -13.82
CA ALA A 790 19.78 -8.56 -14.79
C ALA A 790 18.61 -9.50 -14.46
N GLN A 791 18.90 -10.72 -13.97
CA GLN A 791 17.91 -11.72 -13.53
C GLN A 791 18.41 -12.43 -12.27
N ILE A 792 17.47 -12.80 -11.40
CA ILE A 792 17.73 -13.60 -10.19
C ILE A 792 16.84 -14.85 -10.13
N SER A 793 17.32 -15.89 -9.44
CA SER A 793 16.52 -17.04 -9.04
C SER A 793 17.05 -17.63 -7.73
N ALA A 794 16.19 -17.68 -6.72
CA ALA A 794 16.48 -18.31 -5.43
C ALA A 794 16.11 -19.80 -5.49
N GLY A 795 17.03 -20.68 -5.08
CA GLY A 795 16.76 -22.09 -4.80
C GLY A 795 16.46 -22.31 -3.32
N ALA A 796 16.60 -23.55 -2.84
CA ALA A 796 16.35 -23.82 -1.42
C ALA A 796 17.40 -23.18 -0.50
N ASN A 797 18.67 -23.39 -0.82
CA ASN A 797 19.81 -22.90 -0.05
C ASN A 797 20.94 -22.37 -0.95
N HIS A 798 20.65 -22.08 -2.21
CA HIS A 798 21.58 -21.50 -3.17
C HIS A 798 20.88 -20.46 -4.03
N ALA A 799 21.66 -19.59 -4.65
CA ALA A 799 21.20 -18.52 -5.50
C ALA A 799 21.84 -18.63 -6.88
N LEU A 800 21.08 -18.22 -7.89
CA LEU A 800 21.56 -17.97 -9.24
C LEU A 800 21.29 -16.51 -9.62
N ALA A 801 22.20 -15.92 -10.38
CA ALA A 801 21.99 -14.62 -11.00
C ALA A 801 22.61 -14.57 -12.41
N ILE A 802 22.02 -13.75 -13.26
CA ILE A 802 22.65 -13.29 -14.52
C ILE A 802 23.08 -11.85 -14.26
N SER A 803 24.35 -11.50 -14.44
CA SER A 803 24.83 -10.12 -14.33
C SER A 803 24.43 -9.29 -15.56
N GLN A 804 24.66 -7.97 -15.50
CA GLN A 804 24.28 -7.05 -16.58
C GLN A 804 24.98 -7.32 -17.93
N ASP A 805 26.11 -8.02 -17.92
CA ASP A 805 26.84 -8.43 -19.12
C ASP A 805 26.40 -9.80 -19.68
N GLY A 806 25.43 -10.46 -19.06
CA GLY A 806 24.92 -11.78 -19.47
C GLY A 806 25.64 -12.98 -18.87
N THR A 807 26.66 -12.78 -18.02
CA THR A 807 27.35 -13.91 -17.36
C THR A 807 26.51 -14.52 -16.24
N ALA A 808 26.58 -15.84 -16.08
CA ALA A 808 25.87 -16.59 -15.05
C ALA A 808 26.72 -16.74 -13.77
N TRP A 809 26.09 -16.54 -12.61
CA TRP A 809 26.70 -16.57 -11.29
C TRP A 809 25.89 -17.45 -10.34
N ALA A 810 26.57 -18.07 -9.37
CA ALA A 810 25.95 -18.88 -8.34
C ALA A 810 26.67 -18.76 -6.99
N TRP A 811 25.94 -18.93 -5.89
CA TRP A 811 26.48 -19.03 -4.53
C TRP A 811 25.50 -19.75 -3.57
N GLY A 812 25.96 -20.07 -2.37
CA GLY A 812 25.26 -20.84 -1.34
C GLY A 812 25.70 -22.30 -1.29
N TYR A 813 24.74 -23.18 -0.97
CA TYR A 813 24.90 -24.63 -0.84
C TYR A 813 25.34 -25.30 -2.15
N ASN A 814 26.26 -26.26 -2.10
CA ASN A 814 26.81 -26.91 -3.31
C ASN A 814 27.11 -28.43 -3.21
N ASP A 815 26.61 -29.16 -2.22
CA ASP A 815 27.04 -30.56 -2.03
C ASP A 815 26.70 -31.49 -3.22
N HIS A 816 25.72 -31.12 -4.05
CA HIS A 816 25.35 -31.85 -5.27
C HIS A 816 25.86 -31.18 -6.55
N GLY A 817 26.67 -30.13 -6.43
CA GLY A 817 27.19 -29.38 -7.56
C GLY A 817 26.20 -28.37 -8.16
N GLN A 818 25.15 -27.98 -7.44
CA GLN A 818 24.11 -27.06 -7.90
C GLN A 818 24.59 -25.63 -8.23
N LEU A 819 25.82 -25.27 -7.86
CA LEU A 819 26.44 -24.01 -8.28
C LEU A 819 27.06 -24.08 -9.69
N GLY A 820 27.36 -25.27 -10.20
CA GLY A 820 27.87 -25.45 -11.57
C GLY A 820 29.32 -25.01 -11.78
N ASP A 821 30.05 -24.70 -10.71
CA ASP A 821 31.43 -24.19 -10.77
C ASP A 821 32.50 -25.30 -10.97
N GLY A 822 32.07 -26.53 -11.26
CA GLY A 822 32.91 -27.71 -11.38
C GLY A 822 33.31 -28.32 -10.03
N THR A 823 32.78 -27.83 -8.92
CA THR A 823 33.05 -28.32 -7.57
C THR A 823 31.75 -28.70 -6.85
N THR A 824 31.89 -29.30 -5.67
CA THR A 824 30.80 -29.51 -4.71
C THR A 824 31.00 -28.68 -3.44
N THR A 825 31.74 -27.57 -3.54
CA THR A 825 32.09 -26.72 -2.39
C THR A 825 31.13 -25.53 -2.33
N SER A 826 30.47 -25.35 -1.19
CA SER A 826 29.57 -24.23 -0.94
C SER A 826 30.33 -22.89 -1.00
N ARG A 827 29.67 -21.83 -1.48
CA ARG A 827 30.27 -20.51 -1.71
C ARG A 827 29.47 -19.43 -0.97
N PRO A 828 30.05 -18.69 -0.02
CA PRO A 828 29.29 -17.63 0.68
C PRO A 828 29.22 -16.30 -0.09
N SER A 829 29.79 -16.22 -1.29
CA SER A 829 29.80 -15.03 -2.14
C SER A 829 29.56 -15.42 -3.60
N PRO A 830 29.01 -14.53 -4.44
CA PRO A 830 28.79 -14.77 -5.85
C PRO A 830 30.04 -15.31 -6.57
N LYS A 831 29.87 -16.40 -7.31
CA LYS A 831 30.93 -17.03 -8.12
C LYS A 831 30.46 -17.22 -9.57
N GLN A 832 31.26 -16.79 -10.55
CA GLN A 832 30.99 -17.05 -11.96
C GLN A 832 30.97 -18.54 -12.27
N ILE A 833 29.98 -18.95 -13.06
CA ILE A 833 29.86 -20.30 -13.61
C ILE A 833 30.73 -20.37 -14.88
N PRO A 834 31.71 -21.31 -14.96
CA PRO A 834 32.52 -21.50 -16.17
C PRO A 834 31.67 -21.96 -17.36
N ASP A 835 32.02 -21.52 -18.57
CA ASP A 835 31.38 -22.01 -19.79
C ASP A 835 31.64 -23.52 -19.98
N PRO A 836 30.60 -24.33 -20.25
CA PRO A 836 30.73 -25.78 -20.32
C PRO A 836 31.54 -26.28 -21.53
N THR A 837 31.78 -25.42 -22.53
CA THR A 837 32.57 -25.74 -23.72
C THR A 837 33.98 -25.13 -23.67
N ASN A 838 34.18 -24.06 -22.89
CA ASN A 838 35.47 -23.43 -22.66
C ASN A 838 35.55 -22.84 -21.24
N THR A 839 36.07 -23.61 -20.29
CA THR A 839 36.13 -23.25 -18.87
C THR A 839 36.98 -22.00 -18.55
N SER A 840 37.70 -21.45 -19.54
CA SER A 840 38.41 -20.16 -19.40
C SER A 840 37.49 -18.94 -19.59
N GLN A 841 36.24 -19.15 -20.00
CA GLN A 841 35.23 -18.11 -20.19
C GLN A 841 34.07 -18.31 -19.21
N ALA A 842 33.33 -17.25 -18.94
CA ALA A 842 32.11 -17.31 -18.15
C ALA A 842 30.92 -17.76 -19.02
N PHE A 843 30.05 -18.57 -18.43
CA PHE A 843 28.85 -19.08 -19.09
C PHE A 843 27.85 -17.96 -19.35
N GLN A 844 27.43 -17.80 -20.61
CA GLN A 844 26.49 -16.77 -21.05
C GLN A 844 25.05 -17.31 -21.00
N ALA A 845 24.21 -16.71 -20.16
CA ALA A 845 22.82 -17.12 -19.96
C ALA A 845 21.85 -15.99 -20.32
N ALA A 846 20.68 -16.38 -20.85
CA ALA A 846 19.54 -15.49 -21.09
C ALA A 846 18.36 -15.80 -20.14
N TRP A 847 18.37 -16.97 -19.51
CA TRP A 847 17.39 -17.39 -18.51
C TRP A 847 18.05 -18.30 -17.49
N ILE A 848 17.63 -18.21 -16.22
CA ILE A 848 18.04 -19.10 -15.14
C ILE A 848 16.82 -19.54 -14.32
N SER A 849 16.92 -20.72 -13.71
CA SER A 849 15.95 -21.19 -12.70
C SER A 849 16.65 -22.11 -11.71
N ALA A 850 16.59 -21.75 -10.44
CA ALA A 850 17.09 -22.55 -9.33
C ALA A 850 15.94 -23.37 -8.74
N GLY A 851 16.14 -24.69 -8.65
CA GLY A 851 15.25 -25.60 -7.96
C GLY A 851 15.68 -25.78 -6.51
N VAL A 852 15.25 -26.89 -5.89
CA VAL A 852 15.67 -27.20 -4.52
C VAL A 852 17.15 -27.58 -4.48
N HIS A 853 17.59 -28.49 -5.36
CA HIS A 853 18.97 -29.01 -5.37
C HIS A 853 19.61 -29.08 -6.77
N HIS A 854 18.94 -28.52 -7.78
CA HIS A 854 19.46 -28.43 -9.15
C HIS A 854 19.20 -27.05 -9.74
N SER A 855 19.89 -26.78 -10.83
CA SER A 855 19.94 -25.48 -11.48
C SER A 855 19.76 -25.67 -12.97
N LEU A 856 19.07 -24.72 -13.60
CA LEU A 856 18.79 -24.69 -15.02
C LEU A 856 19.23 -23.35 -15.60
N ALA A 857 19.66 -23.37 -16.85
CA ALA A 857 19.84 -22.18 -17.65
C ALA A 857 19.46 -22.39 -19.11
N VAL A 858 19.08 -21.30 -19.76
CA VAL A 858 18.96 -21.22 -21.21
C VAL A 858 19.97 -20.19 -21.68
N ASN A 859 20.85 -20.56 -22.62
CA ASN A 859 21.81 -19.62 -23.18
C ASN A 859 21.16 -18.69 -24.23
N GLN A 860 21.91 -17.72 -24.73
CA GLN A 860 21.43 -16.73 -25.71
C GLN A 860 20.91 -17.35 -27.03
N ASN A 861 21.35 -18.56 -27.37
CA ASN A 861 20.90 -19.30 -28.55
C ASN A 861 19.69 -20.21 -28.27
N GLY A 862 19.14 -20.18 -27.06
CA GLY A 862 18.01 -21.01 -26.64
C GLY A 862 18.38 -22.43 -26.21
N ALA A 863 19.66 -22.82 -26.16
CA ALA A 863 20.03 -24.15 -25.71
C ALA A 863 19.84 -24.29 -24.19
N ALA A 864 19.17 -25.35 -23.76
CA ALA A 864 18.91 -25.65 -22.35
C ALA A 864 20.07 -26.44 -21.71
N TRP A 865 20.43 -26.03 -20.50
CA TRP A 865 21.49 -26.59 -19.67
C TRP A 865 20.97 -26.85 -18.26
N ALA A 866 21.51 -27.88 -17.61
CA ALA A 866 21.15 -28.28 -16.25
C ALA A 866 22.37 -28.78 -15.48
N TRP A 867 22.39 -28.62 -14.15
CA TRP A 867 23.43 -29.15 -13.26
C TRP A 867 22.92 -29.27 -11.81
N GLY A 868 23.66 -29.94 -10.94
CA GLY A 868 23.26 -30.25 -9.56
C GLY A 868 22.78 -31.69 -9.38
N TRP A 869 21.88 -31.90 -8.42
CA TRP A 869 21.31 -33.20 -8.07
C TRP A 869 20.46 -33.78 -9.23
N ASN A 870 20.64 -35.07 -9.55
CA ASN A 870 19.97 -35.77 -10.65
C ASN A 870 19.41 -37.18 -10.34
N THR A 871 19.15 -37.58 -9.09
CA THR A 871 18.75 -38.98 -8.82
C THR A 871 17.43 -39.40 -9.47
N ASP A 872 16.53 -38.45 -9.70
CA ASP A 872 15.23 -38.67 -10.33
C ASP A 872 15.25 -38.33 -11.84
N GLY A 873 16.41 -37.97 -12.39
CA GLY A 873 16.58 -37.55 -13.78
C GLY A 873 16.19 -36.08 -14.05
N GLN A 874 16.08 -35.24 -13.02
CA GLN A 874 15.66 -33.83 -13.09
C GLN A 874 16.56 -32.92 -13.95
N LEU A 875 17.77 -33.37 -14.31
CA LEU A 875 18.64 -32.66 -15.26
C LEU A 875 18.29 -32.95 -16.73
N GLY A 876 17.53 -34.01 -17.03
CA GLY A 876 17.04 -34.28 -18.39
C GLY A 876 18.15 -34.64 -19.40
N ASN A 877 19.33 -35.04 -18.94
CA ASN A 877 20.50 -35.34 -19.77
C ASN A 877 20.61 -36.83 -20.17
N GLY A 878 19.57 -37.62 -19.95
CA GLY A 878 19.55 -39.06 -20.19
C GLY A 878 20.21 -39.90 -19.09
N THR A 879 20.67 -39.28 -18.00
CA THR A 879 21.32 -39.94 -16.86
C THR A 879 20.58 -39.65 -15.55
N THR A 880 20.98 -40.33 -14.47
CA THR A 880 20.52 -40.06 -13.10
C THR A 880 21.69 -39.73 -12.15
N SER A 881 22.78 -39.22 -12.71
CA SER A 881 23.99 -38.85 -11.97
C SER A 881 24.13 -37.34 -11.87
N ASP A 882 24.45 -36.86 -10.68
CA ASP A 882 24.69 -35.45 -10.37
C ASP A 882 25.77 -34.88 -11.29
N GLN A 883 25.66 -33.59 -11.60
CA GLN A 883 26.57 -32.91 -12.52
C GLN A 883 27.08 -31.61 -11.86
N PRO A 884 28.37 -31.48 -11.54
CA PRO A 884 28.91 -30.27 -10.91
C PRO A 884 29.19 -29.14 -11.90
N SER A 885 28.95 -29.36 -13.19
CA SER A 885 29.10 -28.35 -14.25
C SER A 885 27.88 -28.38 -15.17
N PRO A 886 27.52 -27.25 -15.81
CA PRO A 886 26.42 -27.20 -16.75
C PRO A 886 26.53 -28.29 -17.81
N THR A 887 25.51 -29.14 -17.91
CA THR A 887 25.41 -30.18 -18.94
C THR A 887 24.21 -29.94 -19.83
N ARG A 888 24.28 -30.40 -21.07
CA ARG A 888 23.24 -30.13 -22.06
C ARG A 888 22.02 -31.01 -21.81
N VAL A 889 20.84 -30.40 -21.73
CA VAL A 889 19.58 -31.15 -21.65
C VAL A 889 19.37 -31.91 -22.96
N SER A 890 19.00 -33.19 -22.89
CA SER A 890 18.76 -34.02 -24.08
C SER A 890 17.58 -33.51 -24.91
N PRO A 891 17.51 -33.79 -26.22
CA PRO A 891 16.30 -33.51 -26.98
C PRO A 891 15.10 -34.31 -26.44
N PRO A 892 13.85 -33.88 -26.74
CA PRO A 892 12.66 -34.62 -26.32
C PRO A 892 12.68 -36.08 -26.75
N ALA A 893 12.10 -36.97 -25.94
CA ALA A 893 12.06 -38.41 -26.21
C ALA A 893 11.53 -38.70 -27.63
N GLY A 894 12.29 -39.46 -28.42
CA GLY A 894 11.93 -39.80 -29.81
C GLY A 894 12.14 -38.68 -30.84
N GLN A 895 12.71 -37.53 -30.46
CA GLN A 895 13.01 -36.41 -31.35
C GLN A 895 14.51 -36.08 -31.38
N GLY A 896 15.00 -35.64 -32.55
CA GLY A 896 16.37 -35.15 -32.72
C GLY A 896 17.46 -36.24 -32.72
N LYS A 897 18.72 -35.81 -32.91
CA LYS A 897 19.89 -36.67 -32.78
C LYS A 897 20.45 -36.51 -31.37
N ALA A 898 20.94 -37.60 -30.76
CA ALA A 898 21.68 -37.51 -29.49
C ALA A 898 22.76 -36.41 -29.59
N GLY A 899 22.78 -35.50 -28.61
CA GLY A 899 23.67 -34.35 -28.60
C GLY A 899 23.15 -33.08 -29.30
N SER A 900 21.96 -33.06 -29.92
CA SER A 900 21.37 -31.82 -30.49
C SER A 900 20.72 -30.91 -29.45
N GLY A 901 20.43 -31.43 -28.26
CA GLY A 901 19.91 -30.74 -27.08
C GLY A 901 18.50 -30.16 -27.22
N LEU A 902 17.84 -29.87 -26.10
CA LEU A 902 16.57 -29.14 -26.07
C LEU A 902 16.81 -27.65 -26.34
N THR A 903 16.01 -27.04 -27.22
CA THR A 903 15.90 -25.58 -27.36
C THR A 903 14.69 -25.06 -26.60
N ALA A 904 14.93 -24.30 -25.54
CA ALA A 904 13.91 -23.77 -24.65
C ALA A 904 13.76 -22.26 -24.81
N ALA A 905 12.54 -21.76 -24.65
CA ALA A 905 12.27 -20.34 -24.44
C ALA A 905 12.38 -19.99 -22.95
N ARG A 906 12.01 -20.93 -22.06
CA ARG A 906 12.02 -20.77 -20.61
C ARG A 906 11.95 -22.13 -19.91
N ALA A 907 12.41 -22.17 -18.67
CA ALA A 907 12.38 -23.36 -17.83
C ALA A 907 12.09 -23.00 -16.36
N SER A 908 11.51 -23.95 -15.64
CA SER A 908 11.26 -23.89 -14.20
C SER A 908 11.76 -25.18 -13.56
N ALA A 909 12.70 -25.02 -12.62
CA ALA A 909 13.18 -26.07 -11.75
C ALA A 909 12.28 -26.16 -10.51
N GLY A 910 11.74 -27.35 -10.24
CA GLY A 910 11.04 -27.63 -8.98
C GLY A 910 11.97 -28.30 -7.99
N ARG A 911 11.39 -29.21 -7.19
CA ARG A 911 12.17 -30.02 -6.25
C ARG A 911 12.99 -31.11 -6.95
N ASN A 912 12.28 -32.07 -7.54
CA ASN A 912 12.86 -33.26 -8.19
C ASN A 912 12.37 -33.40 -9.65
N HIS A 913 11.72 -32.37 -10.19
CA HIS A 913 11.30 -32.33 -11.58
C HIS A 913 11.51 -30.94 -12.18
N THR A 914 11.49 -30.92 -13.50
CA THR A 914 11.72 -29.72 -14.31
C THR A 914 10.62 -29.61 -15.35
N LEU A 915 10.20 -28.37 -15.62
CA LEU A 915 9.33 -28.00 -16.72
C LEU A 915 10.07 -27.04 -17.66
N ALA A 916 9.80 -27.12 -18.96
CA ALA A 916 10.29 -26.13 -19.92
C ALA A 916 9.27 -25.90 -21.03
N ILE A 917 9.24 -24.67 -21.54
CA ILE A 917 8.54 -24.35 -22.80
C ILE A 917 9.60 -24.30 -23.90
N GLY A 918 9.48 -25.18 -24.88
CA GLY A 918 10.37 -25.25 -26.03
C GLY A 918 10.19 -24.05 -26.97
N GLN A 919 11.21 -23.76 -27.80
CA GLN A 919 11.09 -22.76 -28.88
C GLN A 919 10.08 -23.16 -29.97
N ASP A 920 9.62 -24.41 -29.95
CA ASP A 920 8.52 -24.94 -30.75
C ASP A 920 7.13 -24.62 -30.17
N GLY A 921 7.05 -24.01 -28.98
CA GLY A 921 5.83 -23.66 -28.27
C GLY A 921 5.26 -24.76 -27.38
N ASN A 922 5.86 -25.96 -27.37
CA ASN A 922 5.38 -27.09 -26.59
C ASN A 922 5.94 -27.07 -25.16
N ALA A 923 5.18 -27.62 -24.21
CA ALA A 923 5.64 -27.82 -22.84
C ALA A 923 6.23 -29.22 -22.67
N TYR A 924 7.39 -29.28 -22.02
CA TYR A 924 8.13 -30.50 -21.73
C TYR A 924 8.37 -30.63 -20.23
N ALA A 925 8.41 -31.87 -19.73
CA ALA A 925 8.64 -32.19 -18.33
C ALA A 925 9.57 -33.40 -18.18
N TRP A 926 10.41 -33.40 -17.16
CA TRP A 926 11.28 -34.54 -16.80
C TRP A 926 11.65 -34.51 -15.30
N GLY A 927 12.22 -35.60 -14.79
CA GLY A 927 12.47 -35.84 -13.36
C GLY A 927 11.47 -36.83 -12.74
N ASP A 928 11.20 -36.67 -11.45
CA ASP A 928 10.26 -37.50 -10.69
C ASP A 928 8.82 -37.38 -11.23
N ASN A 929 8.09 -38.51 -11.24
CA ASN A 929 6.69 -38.59 -11.64
C ASN A 929 5.84 -39.46 -10.71
N GLN A 930 6.30 -39.77 -9.48
CA GLN A 930 5.54 -40.58 -8.51
C GLN A 930 4.14 -40.02 -8.21
N TYR A 931 3.93 -38.71 -8.37
CA TYR A 931 2.67 -38.02 -8.15
C TYR A 931 2.06 -37.45 -9.43
N ASN A 932 2.50 -37.92 -10.60
CA ASN A 932 2.08 -37.44 -11.91
C ASN A 932 2.40 -35.96 -12.20
N GLN A 933 3.37 -35.37 -11.52
CA GLN A 933 3.75 -33.97 -11.69
C GLN A 933 4.36 -33.64 -13.06
N LEU A 934 4.77 -34.64 -13.86
CA LEU A 934 5.20 -34.40 -15.23
C LEU A 934 4.02 -34.18 -16.18
N GLY A 935 2.82 -34.63 -15.83
CA GLY A 935 1.61 -34.41 -16.64
C GLY A 935 1.65 -35.12 -17.99
N VAL A 936 2.30 -36.29 -18.07
CA VAL A 936 2.53 -37.04 -19.33
C VAL A 936 1.56 -38.20 -19.47
N GLU A 937 1.30 -38.63 -20.71
CA GLU A 937 0.42 -39.77 -21.01
C GLU A 937 0.99 -41.13 -20.60
N GLN A 938 2.31 -41.22 -20.62
CA GLN A 938 3.02 -42.46 -20.37
C GLN A 938 3.01 -42.73 -18.87
N SER A 939 2.70 -43.98 -18.49
CA SER A 939 2.71 -44.40 -17.10
C SER A 939 4.16 -44.63 -16.64
N LEU A 940 4.90 -43.54 -16.42
CA LEU A 940 6.27 -43.51 -15.96
C LEU A 940 6.33 -43.12 -14.49
N THR A 941 7.26 -43.69 -13.72
CA THR A 941 7.55 -43.24 -12.35
C THR A 941 8.55 -42.09 -12.30
N GLN A 942 9.37 -41.93 -13.34
CA GLN A 942 10.30 -40.82 -13.55
C GLN A 942 10.72 -40.74 -15.04
N SER A 943 11.34 -39.65 -15.47
CA SER A 943 11.94 -39.51 -16.80
C SER A 943 13.27 -38.76 -16.76
N SER A 944 14.36 -39.35 -17.26
CA SER A 944 15.67 -38.68 -17.40
C SER A 944 15.84 -37.92 -18.72
N THR A 945 14.80 -37.86 -19.55
CA THR A 945 14.77 -37.09 -20.80
C THR A 945 13.49 -36.25 -20.89
N PRO A 946 13.49 -35.08 -21.55
CA PRO A 946 12.29 -34.28 -21.70
C PRO A 946 11.15 -35.06 -22.37
N ALA A 947 9.99 -35.11 -21.71
CA ALA A 947 8.78 -35.73 -22.22
C ALA A 947 7.70 -34.66 -22.46
N LEU A 948 6.87 -34.84 -23.49
CA LEU A 948 5.83 -33.87 -23.86
C LEU A 948 4.70 -33.88 -22.81
N VAL A 949 4.37 -32.71 -22.27
CA VAL A 949 3.23 -32.53 -21.35
C VAL A 949 1.92 -32.72 -22.13
N ALA A 950 1.02 -33.54 -21.59
CA ALA A 950 -0.25 -33.93 -22.21
C ALA A 950 -1.33 -32.83 -22.11
N PHE A 951 -1.08 -31.69 -22.74
CA PHE A 951 -1.98 -30.52 -22.76
C PHE A 951 -2.70 -30.40 -24.10
N ASN A 952 -4.04 -30.23 -24.07
CA ASN A 952 -4.92 -30.36 -25.25
C ASN A 952 -4.78 -31.72 -25.94
N PRO A 953 -5.32 -32.81 -25.33
CA PRO A 953 -5.11 -34.16 -25.82
C PRO A 953 -5.55 -34.30 -27.28
N VAL A 954 -4.69 -34.90 -28.09
CA VAL A 954 -4.94 -35.14 -29.52
C VAL A 954 -6.04 -36.18 -29.67
N LEU A 955 -7.05 -35.88 -30.47
CA LEU A 955 -8.04 -36.86 -30.90
C LEU A 955 -7.40 -37.73 -31.98
N LEU A 956 -7.36 -39.04 -31.75
CA LEU A 956 -6.80 -40.00 -32.68
C LEU A 956 -7.82 -41.10 -33.00
N ILE A 957 -8.14 -41.29 -34.27
CA ILE A 957 -8.90 -42.45 -34.72
C ILE A 957 -7.98 -43.67 -34.72
N THR A 958 -8.36 -44.69 -33.96
CA THR A 958 -7.56 -45.91 -33.75
C THR A 958 -8.14 -47.13 -34.47
N GLY A 959 -9.39 -47.08 -34.90
CA GLY A 959 -10.06 -48.16 -35.61
C GLY A 959 -11.32 -47.68 -36.32
N VAL A 960 -11.68 -48.36 -37.41
CA VAL A 960 -12.94 -48.15 -38.14
C VAL A 960 -13.49 -49.51 -38.57
N SER A 961 -14.77 -49.76 -38.34
CA SER A 961 -15.50 -50.90 -38.91
C SER A 961 -16.80 -50.47 -39.57
N PHE A 962 -17.24 -51.23 -40.57
CA PHE A 962 -18.56 -51.13 -41.19
C PHE A 962 -19.37 -52.34 -40.70
N ASP A 963 -20.38 -52.08 -39.88
CA ASP A 963 -21.04 -53.03 -38.99
C ASP A 963 -20.00 -53.83 -38.19
N GLN A 964 -19.88 -55.14 -38.44
CA GLN A 964 -18.91 -56.02 -37.78
C GLN A 964 -17.59 -56.18 -38.57
N THR A 965 -17.45 -55.53 -39.72
CA THR A 965 -16.29 -55.71 -40.62
C THR A 965 -15.25 -54.63 -40.37
N ALA A 966 -14.15 -54.98 -39.69
CA ALA A 966 -13.03 -54.08 -39.43
C ALA A 966 -12.25 -53.73 -40.70
N VAL A 967 -11.79 -52.48 -40.81
CA VAL A 967 -10.93 -52.01 -41.90
C VAL A 967 -9.47 -52.17 -41.48
N GLY A 968 -8.71 -52.96 -42.25
CA GLY A 968 -7.34 -53.34 -41.89
C GLY A 968 -6.27 -52.25 -42.06
N THR A 969 -6.50 -51.24 -42.90
CA THR A 969 -5.52 -50.17 -43.15
C THR A 969 -6.20 -48.80 -43.11
N LEU A 970 -5.81 -47.97 -42.13
CA LEU A 970 -6.22 -46.58 -42.02
C LEU A 970 -5.05 -45.67 -42.39
N GLN A 971 -5.27 -44.72 -43.30
CA GLN A 971 -4.30 -43.66 -43.59
C GLN A 971 -4.65 -42.43 -42.76
N GLN A 972 -3.83 -42.13 -41.76
CA GLN A 972 -4.00 -40.95 -40.93
C GLN A 972 -3.52 -39.69 -41.66
N ASN A 973 -4.37 -38.67 -41.71
CA ASN A 973 -4.07 -37.38 -42.31
C ASN A 973 -3.56 -36.39 -41.26
N SER A 974 -2.85 -35.35 -41.69
CA SER A 974 -2.27 -34.33 -40.82
C SER A 974 -3.29 -33.47 -40.07
N ASP A 975 -4.56 -33.49 -40.48
CA ASP A 975 -5.68 -32.79 -39.84
C ASP A 975 -6.46 -33.66 -38.84
N GLY A 976 -5.98 -34.88 -38.55
CA GLY A 976 -6.61 -35.83 -37.63
C GLY A 976 -7.69 -36.70 -38.25
N SER A 977 -8.04 -36.50 -39.53
CA SER A 977 -8.94 -37.40 -40.26
C SER A 977 -8.25 -38.70 -40.66
N VAL A 978 -9.03 -39.74 -40.98
CA VAL A 978 -8.50 -40.98 -41.58
C VAL A 978 -9.13 -41.23 -42.94
N SER A 979 -8.29 -41.52 -43.92
CA SER A 979 -8.69 -42.00 -45.23
C SER A 979 -8.59 -43.52 -45.28
N LEU A 980 -9.59 -44.17 -45.88
CA LEU A 980 -9.67 -45.63 -45.98
C LEU A 980 -10.51 -46.08 -47.19
N ALA A 981 -10.34 -47.33 -47.59
CA ALA A 981 -11.19 -47.97 -48.58
C ALA A 981 -12.32 -48.74 -47.90
N THR A 982 -13.57 -48.53 -48.32
CA THR A 982 -14.72 -49.23 -47.73
C THR A 982 -14.65 -50.74 -48.01
N PRO A 983 -14.99 -51.63 -47.05
CA PRO A 983 -15.11 -53.06 -47.31
C PRO A 983 -16.30 -53.36 -48.24
N ALA A 984 -16.35 -54.56 -48.83
CA ALA A 984 -17.53 -55.03 -49.55
C ALA A 984 -18.70 -55.28 -48.58
N HIS A 985 -19.93 -54.95 -48.98
CA HIS A 985 -21.11 -55.04 -48.12
C HIS A 985 -22.39 -55.18 -48.97
N ASN A 986 -23.44 -55.78 -48.41
CA ASN A 986 -24.73 -55.86 -49.10
C ASN A 986 -25.33 -54.45 -49.34
N PRO A 987 -26.11 -54.22 -50.41
CA PRO A 987 -26.78 -52.94 -50.64
C PRO A 987 -27.67 -52.54 -49.45
N GLY A 988 -27.59 -51.28 -49.02
CA GLY A 988 -28.30 -50.78 -47.83
C GLY A 988 -27.46 -49.84 -46.98
N GLN A 989 -28.00 -49.40 -45.85
CA GLN A 989 -27.25 -48.64 -44.85
C GLN A 989 -26.35 -49.58 -44.02
N ALA A 990 -25.12 -49.16 -43.78
CA ALA A 990 -24.18 -49.78 -42.86
C ALA A 990 -23.87 -48.80 -41.71
N ASP A 991 -23.71 -49.33 -40.50
CA ASP A 991 -23.26 -48.57 -39.33
C ASP A 991 -21.72 -48.51 -39.32
N VAL A 992 -21.16 -47.31 -39.45
CA VAL A 992 -19.72 -47.10 -39.42
C VAL A 992 -19.32 -46.78 -38.00
N ILE A 993 -18.67 -47.74 -37.35
CA ILE A 993 -18.20 -47.65 -35.97
C ILE A 993 -16.75 -47.16 -35.99
N VAL A 994 -16.48 -46.11 -35.23
CA VAL A 994 -15.15 -45.50 -35.14
C VAL A 994 -14.64 -45.64 -33.71
N ASP A 995 -13.55 -46.40 -33.57
CA ASP A 995 -12.76 -46.44 -32.35
C ASP A 995 -11.80 -45.26 -32.34
N TRP A 996 -11.79 -44.52 -31.25
CA TRP A 996 -10.94 -43.35 -31.12
C TRP A 996 -10.47 -43.16 -29.69
N THR A 997 -9.39 -42.41 -29.57
CA THR A 997 -8.80 -42.03 -28.29
C THR A 997 -8.71 -40.52 -28.18
N LEU A 998 -8.80 -40.01 -26.96
CA LEU A 998 -8.52 -38.61 -26.64
C LEU A 998 -7.27 -38.56 -25.75
N GLY A 999 -6.14 -38.19 -26.36
CA GLY A 999 -4.83 -38.31 -25.71
C GLY A 999 -4.58 -39.74 -25.24
N GLY A 1000 -4.77 -40.72 -26.13
CA GLY A 1000 -4.48 -42.13 -25.85
C GLY A 1000 -5.49 -42.88 -24.96
N ILE A 1001 -6.50 -42.24 -24.37
CA ILE A 1001 -7.58 -42.93 -23.65
C ILE A 1001 -8.72 -43.25 -24.60
N ALA A 1002 -9.08 -44.53 -24.71
CA ALA A 1002 -10.21 -45.00 -25.50
C ALA A 1002 -11.53 -44.32 -25.07
N GLN A 1003 -12.27 -43.84 -26.05
CA GLN A 1003 -13.54 -43.14 -25.85
C GLN A 1003 -14.71 -44.01 -26.30
N THR A 1004 -15.94 -43.59 -25.96
CA THR A 1004 -17.14 -44.21 -26.49
C THR A 1004 -17.13 -44.15 -28.02
N GLN A 1005 -17.38 -45.29 -28.66
CA GLN A 1005 -17.38 -45.42 -30.12
C GLN A 1005 -18.30 -44.39 -30.77
N ALA A 1006 -17.84 -43.79 -31.87
CA ALA A 1006 -18.66 -42.91 -32.68
C ALA A 1006 -19.32 -43.71 -33.81
N HIS A 1007 -20.57 -43.38 -34.14
CA HIS A 1007 -21.36 -44.06 -35.15
C HIS A 1007 -21.71 -43.09 -36.29
N LEU A 1008 -21.46 -43.52 -37.52
CA LEU A 1008 -21.75 -42.78 -38.75
C LEU A 1008 -22.55 -43.67 -39.70
N THR A 1009 -23.36 -43.07 -40.57
CA THR A 1009 -24.11 -43.83 -41.58
C THR A 1009 -23.41 -43.78 -42.93
N TYR A 1010 -23.20 -44.94 -43.55
CA TYR A 1010 -22.74 -45.05 -44.93
C TYR A 1010 -23.69 -45.91 -45.75
N THR A 1011 -24.04 -45.47 -46.96
CA THR A 1011 -24.98 -46.20 -47.82
C THR A 1011 -24.25 -46.96 -48.93
N TYR A 1012 -24.34 -48.29 -48.92
CA TYR A 1012 -23.89 -49.13 -50.02
C TYR A 1012 -24.97 -49.18 -51.11
N GLU A 1013 -24.64 -48.61 -52.27
CA GLU A 1013 -25.49 -48.65 -53.45
C GLU A 1013 -25.32 -50.00 -54.15
N GLY A 1014 -26.45 -50.67 -54.39
CA GLY A 1014 -26.47 -51.88 -55.18
C GLY A 1014 -26.17 -51.59 -56.64
N ILE A 1015 -25.45 -52.50 -57.28
CA ILE A 1015 -25.34 -52.50 -58.73
C ILE A 1015 -26.75 -52.82 -59.27
N LEU A 1016 -27.43 -51.84 -59.84
CA LEU A 1016 -28.41 -52.15 -60.88
C LEU A 1016 -27.63 -52.92 -61.94
N PRO A 1017 -28.00 -54.16 -62.28
CA PRO A 1017 -27.39 -54.80 -63.45
C PRO A 1017 -27.67 -53.86 -64.62
N HIS A 1018 -26.64 -53.20 -65.12
CA HIS A 1018 -26.71 -52.59 -66.42
C HIS A 1018 -27.11 -53.72 -67.38
N ALA A 1019 -28.35 -53.63 -67.85
CA ALA A 1019 -28.79 -54.34 -69.03
C ALA A 1019 -27.80 -54.02 -70.16
N GLY A 1020 -27.23 -55.07 -70.75
CA GLY A 1020 -26.32 -55.05 -71.89
C GLY A 1020 -24.85 -55.07 -71.45
N SER A 1021 -24.12 -56.18 -71.50
CA SER A 1021 -24.00 -57.08 -72.66
C SER A 1021 -23.88 -58.55 -72.27
N SER A 1022 -24.67 -59.36 -72.97
CA SER A 1022 -24.72 -60.81 -72.96
C SER A 1022 -23.39 -61.50 -73.33
N GLY A 1023 -23.13 -62.63 -72.68
CA GLY A 1023 -22.60 -63.83 -73.34
C GLY A 1023 -21.12 -64.16 -73.12
N ILE A 1024 -20.83 -65.11 -72.23
CA ILE A 1024 -20.44 -66.50 -72.57
C ILE A 1024 -19.94 -67.20 -71.30
N MET A 1025 -20.65 -68.27 -70.94
CA MET A 1025 -20.22 -69.32 -70.03
C MET A 1025 -19.37 -70.35 -70.79
N ILE A 1026 -18.30 -70.82 -70.14
CA ILE A 1026 -17.69 -72.16 -70.28
C ILE A 1026 -17.12 -72.51 -71.66
N LEU A 1027 -15.78 -72.43 -71.77
CA LEU A 1027 -14.97 -73.47 -72.41
C LEU A 1027 -13.47 -73.19 -72.19
N LEU A 1028 -12.72 -74.28 -71.99
CA LEU A 1028 -11.26 -74.43 -72.04
C LEU A 1028 -10.47 -74.30 -70.73
N ALA A 1029 -10.66 -75.32 -69.88
CA ALA A 1029 -9.53 -76.01 -69.25
C ALA A 1029 -9.09 -77.16 -70.18
N ALA A 1030 -8.08 -76.93 -71.04
CA ALA A 1030 -7.22 -77.96 -71.62
C ALA A 1030 -6.08 -77.32 -72.44
N GLY A 1031 -4.83 -77.70 -72.16
CA GLY A 1031 -3.63 -77.40 -72.96
C GLY A 1031 -2.86 -76.19 -72.44
N MET A 1032 -2.14 -76.28 -71.32
CA MET A 1032 -0.77 -76.81 -71.25
C MET A 1032 0.14 -76.42 -72.44
N LEU A 1033 1.10 -75.56 -72.11
CA LEU A 1033 2.52 -75.64 -72.46
C LEU A 1033 2.96 -75.33 -73.91
N ALA A 1034 3.62 -74.18 -74.07
CA ALA A 1034 4.83 -73.90 -74.86
C ALA A 1034 4.77 -72.43 -75.31
N ALA A 1035 5.43 -71.50 -74.63
CA ALA A 1035 6.84 -71.19 -74.82
C ALA A 1035 7.21 -70.81 -76.26
N ALA A 1036 7.82 -69.62 -76.36
CA ALA A 1036 8.68 -69.15 -77.43
C ALA A 1036 8.03 -68.36 -78.59
N CYS A 1037 8.32 -67.05 -78.54
CA CYS A 1037 8.99 -66.29 -79.60
C CYS A 1037 8.17 -65.36 -80.50
N ALA A 1038 8.80 -64.19 -80.64
CA ALA A 1038 8.79 -63.23 -81.74
C ALA A 1038 7.54 -62.33 -81.85
N ALA A 1039 7.62 -61.06 -81.45
CA ALA A 1039 8.32 -59.96 -82.12
C ALA A 1039 7.63 -59.53 -83.43
N ALA A 1040 7.07 -58.31 -83.40
CA ALA A 1040 6.96 -57.30 -84.47
C ALA A 1040 5.72 -56.45 -84.16
N ALA A 1041 5.92 -55.22 -83.70
CA ALA A 1041 5.81 -54.01 -84.52
C ALA A 1041 4.35 -53.78 -84.99
N GLY A 1042 3.68 -52.73 -84.54
CA GLY A 1042 4.16 -51.37 -84.74
C GLY A 1042 3.62 -50.85 -86.08
N ARG A 1043 2.51 -50.11 -85.97
CA ARG A 1043 2.11 -49.00 -86.85
C ARG A 1043 1.75 -49.31 -88.33
N HIS A 1044 0.47 -49.03 -88.59
CA HIS A 1044 0.03 -47.94 -89.48
C HIS A 1044 0.03 -48.22 -91.00
N ARG A 1045 -1.17 -48.29 -91.59
CA ARG A 1045 -1.60 -47.63 -92.84
C ARG A 1045 -3.07 -48.01 -93.13
N ARG A 1046 -3.95 -47.01 -93.07
CA ARG A 1046 -4.55 -46.27 -94.19
C ARG A 1046 -5.75 -46.98 -94.82
N GLU A 1047 -6.89 -46.31 -94.61
CA GLU A 1047 -7.85 -45.91 -95.65
C GLU A 1047 -8.57 -46.97 -96.50
N VAL A 1048 -9.90 -46.92 -96.36
CA VAL A 1048 -10.88 -46.67 -97.44
C VAL A 1048 -11.64 -47.87 -98.04
N ARG A 1049 -12.98 -47.71 -97.98
CA ARG A 1049 -14.07 -48.22 -98.85
C ARG A 1049 -14.45 -49.70 -98.73
N SER A 1050 -15.66 -49.98 -98.24
CA SER A 1050 -16.96 -50.08 -98.96
C SER A 1050 -17.25 -51.53 -99.35
N LEU A 1051 -18.21 -52.17 -98.68
CA LEU A 1051 -19.55 -52.54 -99.18
C LEU A 1051 -19.59 -53.81 -100.05
N GLN A 1052 -20.68 -54.56 -99.85
CA GLN A 1052 -21.18 -55.74 -100.58
C GLN A 1052 -20.54 -57.09 -100.15
N VAL A 1053 -21.28 -58.15 -99.79
CA VAL A 1053 -22.70 -58.56 -99.95
C VAL A 1053 -23.17 -59.24 -98.67
#